data_AF-A0A1Y1WVA5-F1
#
_entry.id   AF-A0A1Y1WVA5-F1
#
_cell.length_a   1.000
_cell.length_b   1.000
_cell.length_c   1.000
_cell.angle_alpha   90.00
_cell.angle_beta   90.00
_cell.angle_gamma   90.00
#
_symmetry.space_group_name_H-M   'P 1'
#
loop_
_entity.id
_entity.type
_entity.pdbx_description
1 polymer ?
#
loop_
_entity_poly.entity_id
_entity_poly.type
_entity_poly.pdbx_seq_one_letter_code
_entity_poly.pdbx_strand_id
1 'polypeptide(L)'
;MMLVKYFILILCYAYCVWSVSSFIEQGQRAQLFELTDNVVATFKITIPEEDFPLLKEKAIANYDYEMTLGRSKVNVEMFLNALKGVNFYKVYPGYDVNKLLPDLKIDEDGFSQIDVRNIMDGCDFNPEHYNLKDGGSVFFKALASNPEINLLNVLATVSSMKMAKNAKVLSFFQYMINYYNSGVKQMPNIFRRGEDDNDSFDFKVKNATLVVDINGDKKSFEKVTFKMAGNNSRLYGKPAYNLKIHDDNLYGRKQFKLRADGSEPTYLRTKLVSDIHDRLGIPSISTNYITLYINNKYMGLYLLIDAFKPSWIEKSYGDADTSSLYQCEYLFDFNPAYTDSCFNENKDVEDDSDLFQFLHDVYRAKSSADLENIFEIDHFLTEMAIDYLLGSWDHVHNPTTGHNFYLYKKKNGKWIYLSYDFDLDFGIPRDGYISISFEQFTKQLNIIDVLILKDPTRFEKILKYVVDKVFNPAILFPHIDELKNFIKPYVKADKTPDENGEYPGRLNTKATDLYSLEVWDAASEFTRVKTKYNYTYGLKYWILYRYRFVCRYYEMKCDPTYIDESYTFPVNKNVEYKSAIPVPPPPPPHVSRPDSSNVSTSTGSTESTSSVPISSSTKSSSIQCWAQLVGYGCCPEGTNDVYYEDSYGKWGIDLKKEDWCGITPYKEPTQDKVCWSKELGFPCCKGCLVIDKDEFGSWGFELDHWCGIQSYCKK
;
A
#
# COMPACT_ATOMS: atom_id res chain seq x y z
N MET A 1 38.06 35.28 -41.25
CA MET A 1 38.12 35.00 -39.80
C MET A 1 36.76 35.05 -39.07
N MET A 2 35.62 35.26 -39.77
CA MET A 2 34.26 35.19 -39.17
C MET A 2 33.49 33.88 -39.46
N LEU A 3 33.83 33.13 -40.52
CA LEU A 3 33.13 31.87 -40.83
C LEU A 3 33.51 30.69 -39.90
N VAL A 4 34.69 30.70 -39.29
CA VAL A 4 35.16 29.60 -38.43
C VAL A 4 34.52 29.66 -37.03
N LYS A 5 34.06 30.84 -36.59
CA LYS A 5 33.36 30.99 -35.29
C LYS A 5 31.91 30.49 -35.33
N TYR A 6 31.23 30.54 -36.48
CA TYR A 6 29.88 29.99 -36.62
C TYR A 6 29.85 28.46 -36.71
N PHE A 7 30.88 27.84 -37.30
CA PHE A 7 30.98 26.38 -37.35
C PHE A 7 31.27 25.77 -35.96
N ILE A 8 32.06 26.46 -35.13
CA ILE A 8 32.33 26.02 -33.75
C ILE A 8 31.13 26.28 -32.83
N LEU A 9 30.32 27.33 -33.06
CA LEU A 9 29.08 27.54 -32.31
C LEU A 9 27.97 26.52 -32.66
N ILE A 10 27.92 26.05 -33.91
CA ILE A 10 26.95 25.02 -34.34
C ILE A 10 27.39 23.62 -33.88
N LEU A 11 28.71 23.36 -33.77
CA LEU A 11 29.23 22.13 -33.15
C LEU A 11 29.01 22.08 -31.63
N CYS A 12 28.85 23.22 -30.95
CA CYS A 12 28.47 23.26 -29.53
C CYS A 12 26.95 23.09 -29.27
N TYR A 13 26.10 23.19 -30.29
CA TYR A 13 24.67 22.88 -30.20
C TYR A 13 24.32 21.46 -30.68
N ALA A 14 25.29 20.72 -31.23
CA ALA A 14 25.12 19.34 -31.70
C ALA A 14 25.77 18.29 -30.77
N TYR A 15 26.27 18.69 -29.60
CA TYR A 15 26.39 17.81 -28.45
C TYR A 15 25.12 17.94 -27.59
N CYS A 16 23.95 17.65 -28.18
CA CYS A 16 22.94 16.96 -27.40
C CYS A 16 23.62 15.64 -27.03
N VAL A 17 24.16 15.58 -25.81
CA VAL A 17 24.54 14.32 -25.19
C VAL A 17 23.26 13.48 -25.28
N TRP A 18 23.21 12.59 -26.28
CA TRP A 18 22.38 11.40 -26.19
C TRP A 18 22.99 10.62 -25.03
N SER A 19 22.68 11.02 -23.80
CA SER A 19 22.76 10.10 -22.67
C SER A 19 21.63 9.14 -22.95
N VAL A 20 21.90 8.14 -23.78
CA VAL A 20 21.11 6.93 -23.73
C VAL A 20 21.27 6.48 -22.29
N SER A 21 20.23 6.64 -21.47
CA SER A 21 20.28 6.22 -20.08
C SER A 21 20.79 4.79 -20.05
N SER A 22 21.92 4.59 -19.38
CA SER A 22 22.50 3.28 -19.15
C SER A 22 21.79 2.56 -18.00
N PHE A 23 20.59 3.02 -17.61
CA PHE A 23 19.87 2.47 -16.47
C PHE A 23 19.25 1.12 -16.83
N ILE A 24 18.71 1.00 -18.04
CA ILE A 24 18.09 -0.22 -18.56
C ILE A 24 18.92 -0.69 -19.76
N GLU A 25 19.23 -1.99 -19.83
CA GLU A 25 19.94 -2.53 -20.99
C GLU A 25 18.97 -2.71 -22.17
N GLN A 26 19.43 -2.43 -23.40
CA GLN A 26 18.61 -2.65 -24.59
C GLN A 26 18.22 -4.12 -24.74
N GLY A 27 16.97 -4.38 -25.16
CA GLY A 27 16.42 -5.71 -25.37
C GLY A 27 15.75 -6.31 -24.14
N GLN A 28 15.75 -5.63 -22.98
CA GLN A 28 15.14 -6.13 -21.74
C GLN A 28 13.62 -5.93 -21.68
N ARG A 29 13.03 -5.10 -22.56
CA ARG A 29 11.60 -4.77 -22.50
C ARG A 29 10.95 -4.62 -23.87
N ALA A 30 9.63 -4.42 -23.88
CA ALA A 30 8.90 -4.35 -25.14
C ALA A 30 9.37 -3.16 -26.00
N GLN A 31 9.48 -3.37 -27.31
CA GLN A 31 9.97 -2.38 -28.27
C GLN A 31 9.28 -1.01 -28.14
N LEU A 32 7.98 -0.96 -27.84
CA LEU A 32 7.27 0.30 -27.60
C LEU A 32 7.92 1.16 -26.51
N PHE A 33 8.32 0.53 -25.40
CA PHE A 33 8.90 1.23 -24.27
C PHE A 33 10.35 1.65 -24.57
N GLU A 34 11.12 0.82 -25.27
CA GLU A 34 12.46 1.21 -25.73
C GLU A 34 12.42 2.42 -26.68
N LEU A 35 11.47 2.44 -27.62
CA LEU A 35 11.29 3.56 -28.56
C LEU A 35 10.85 4.86 -27.88
N THR A 36 10.37 4.78 -26.64
CA THR A 36 9.82 5.93 -25.89
C THR A 36 10.64 6.28 -24.64
N ASP A 37 11.83 5.71 -24.47
CA ASP A 37 12.74 6.05 -23.35
C ASP A 37 13.12 7.52 -23.31
N ASN A 38 13.40 8.08 -24.50
CA ASN A 38 13.94 9.43 -24.65
C ASN A 38 12.95 10.38 -25.34
N VAL A 39 11.70 9.96 -25.52
CA VAL A 39 10.65 10.77 -26.15
C VAL A 39 9.30 10.51 -25.51
N VAL A 40 8.60 11.59 -25.15
CA VAL A 40 7.21 11.50 -24.69
C VAL A 40 6.31 11.40 -25.91
N ALA A 41 5.75 10.21 -26.16
CA ALA A 41 4.87 9.98 -27.30
C ALA A 41 3.55 10.76 -27.18
N THR A 42 2.92 11.05 -28.30
CA THR A 42 1.57 11.67 -28.32
C THR A 42 0.53 10.64 -28.68
N PHE A 43 -0.46 10.46 -27.81
CA PHE A 43 -1.63 9.61 -28.06
C PHE A 43 -2.84 10.51 -28.29
N LYS A 44 -3.45 10.41 -29.46
CA LYS A 44 -4.66 11.13 -29.83
C LYS A 44 -5.80 10.16 -29.99
N ILE A 45 -6.74 10.19 -29.05
CA ILE A 45 -7.94 9.38 -29.05
C ILE A 45 -9.08 10.23 -29.61
N THR A 46 -9.83 9.67 -30.55
CA THR A 46 -11.10 10.25 -31.02
C THR A 46 -12.23 9.32 -30.62
N ILE A 47 -13.20 9.86 -29.90
CA ILE A 47 -14.47 9.21 -29.54
C ILE A 47 -15.63 9.95 -30.22
N PRO A 48 -16.80 9.32 -30.39
CA PRO A 48 -18.01 10.01 -30.87
C PRO A 48 -18.27 11.31 -30.09
N GLU A 49 -18.73 12.35 -30.78
CA GLU A 49 -18.89 13.68 -30.18
C GLU A 49 -19.91 13.68 -29.03
N GLU A 50 -20.96 12.86 -29.17
CA GLU A 50 -22.00 12.63 -28.17
C GLU A 50 -21.50 11.95 -26.89
N ASP A 51 -20.38 11.21 -26.96
CA ASP A 51 -19.83 10.47 -25.82
C ASP A 51 -18.93 11.34 -24.93
N PHE A 52 -18.38 12.45 -25.44
CA PHE A 52 -17.48 13.30 -24.65
C PHE A 52 -18.17 14.02 -23.47
N PRO A 53 -19.40 14.55 -23.61
CA PRO A 53 -20.18 15.01 -22.46
C PRO A 53 -20.40 13.91 -21.40
N LEU A 54 -20.74 12.69 -21.83
CA LEU A 54 -20.92 11.55 -20.93
C LEU A 54 -19.63 11.20 -20.19
N LEU A 55 -18.48 11.20 -20.87
CA LEU A 55 -17.18 11.01 -20.24
C LEU A 55 -16.94 12.02 -19.10
N LYS A 56 -17.25 13.31 -19.33
CA LYS A 56 -17.11 14.35 -18.32
C LYS A 56 -18.07 14.12 -17.15
N GLU A 57 -19.33 13.79 -17.42
CA GLU A 57 -20.33 13.49 -16.40
C GLU A 57 -19.86 12.36 -15.49
N LYS A 58 -19.42 11.23 -16.08
CA LYS A 58 -18.92 10.07 -15.32
C LYS A 58 -17.62 10.37 -14.57
N ALA A 59 -16.81 11.32 -15.03
CA ALA A 59 -15.59 11.73 -14.34
C ALA A 59 -15.87 12.59 -13.09
N ILE A 60 -17.00 13.31 -13.01
CA ILE A 60 -17.35 14.20 -11.88
C ILE A 60 -18.04 13.44 -10.72
N ALA A 61 -17.99 12.10 -10.76
CA ALA A 61 -18.58 11.23 -9.75
C ALA A 61 -17.93 11.44 -8.36
N ASN A 62 -18.79 11.67 -7.35
CA ASN A 62 -18.43 11.53 -5.94
C ASN A 62 -18.62 10.07 -5.50
N TYR A 63 -18.08 9.68 -4.34
CA TYR A 63 -18.52 8.47 -3.62
C TYR A 63 -20.06 8.46 -3.58
N ASP A 64 -20.69 7.61 -4.39
CA ASP A 64 -22.14 7.47 -4.41
C ASP A 64 -22.60 6.38 -3.42
N TYR A 65 -23.84 6.48 -2.98
CA TYR A 65 -24.53 5.52 -2.13
C TYR A 65 -24.39 4.09 -2.66
N GLU A 66 -24.66 3.92 -3.96
CA GLU A 66 -24.54 2.67 -4.71
C GLU A 66 -23.19 1.96 -4.50
N MET A 67 -22.08 2.69 -4.62
CA MET A 67 -20.74 2.13 -4.47
C MET A 67 -20.46 1.72 -3.02
N THR A 68 -20.91 2.52 -2.05
CA THR A 68 -20.73 2.23 -0.62
C THR A 68 -21.55 1.01 -0.19
N LEU A 69 -22.74 0.85 -0.77
CA LEU A 69 -23.63 -0.29 -0.53
C LEU A 69 -23.08 -1.58 -1.13
N GLY A 70 -22.69 -1.57 -2.40
CA GLY A 70 -22.09 -2.75 -3.05
C GLY A 70 -20.85 -3.25 -2.30
N ARG A 71 -19.98 -2.33 -1.84
CA ARG A 71 -18.81 -2.67 -1.01
C ARG A 71 -19.20 -3.23 0.36
N SER A 72 -20.22 -2.66 1.00
CA SER A 72 -20.70 -3.16 2.28
C SER A 72 -21.27 -4.58 2.16
N LYS A 73 -21.99 -4.88 1.06
CA LYS A 73 -22.49 -6.22 0.75
C LYS A 73 -21.38 -7.25 0.68
N VAL A 74 -20.32 -6.98 -0.08
CA VAL A 74 -19.14 -7.86 -0.18
C VAL A 74 -18.47 -8.05 1.18
N ASN A 75 -18.28 -6.98 1.95
CA ASN A 75 -17.67 -7.09 3.29
C ASN A 75 -18.50 -7.99 4.24
N VAL A 76 -19.84 -7.91 4.21
CA VAL A 76 -20.71 -8.75 5.03
C VAL A 76 -20.59 -10.22 4.61
N GLU A 77 -20.64 -10.50 3.31
CA GLU A 77 -20.50 -11.86 2.78
C GLU A 77 -19.15 -12.48 3.15
N MET A 78 -18.06 -11.71 3.01
CA MET A 78 -16.73 -12.13 3.42
C MET A 78 -16.64 -12.41 4.91
N PHE A 79 -17.33 -11.64 5.74
CA PHE A 79 -17.33 -11.85 7.19
C PHE A 79 -18.05 -13.15 7.54
N LEU A 80 -19.18 -13.44 6.88
CA LEU A 80 -19.91 -14.70 7.03
C LEU A 80 -19.07 -15.90 6.58
N ASN A 81 -18.40 -15.81 5.44
CA ASN A 81 -17.47 -16.86 4.98
C ASN A 81 -16.30 -17.04 5.95
N ALA A 82 -15.78 -15.95 6.51
CA ALA A 82 -14.73 -16.01 7.51
C ALA A 82 -15.19 -16.71 8.79
N LEU A 83 -16.42 -16.44 9.27
CA LEU A 83 -17.02 -17.13 10.41
C LEU A 83 -17.17 -18.64 10.17
N LYS A 84 -17.56 -19.06 8.95
CA LYS A 84 -17.62 -20.50 8.59
C LYS A 84 -16.27 -21.19 8.64
N GLY A 85 -15.20 -20.48 8.26
CA GLY A 85 -13.83 -21.02 8.25
C GLY A 85 -13.18 -21.13 9.62
N VAL A 86 -13.77 -20.58 10.68
CA VAL A 86 -13.20 -20.59 12.03
C VAL A 86 -13.60 -21.86 12.77
N ASN A 87 -12.61 -22.58 13.30
CA ASN A 87 -12.86 -23.62 14.30
C ASN A 87 -12.90 -22.97 15.69
N PHE A 88 -14.11 -22.67 16.17
CA PHE A 88 -14.32 -21.88 17.39
C PHE A 88 -13.80 -22.56 18.66
N TYR A 89 -13.84 -23.91 18.73
CA TYR A 89 -13.28 -24.64 19.88
C TYR A 89 -11.77 -24.55 19.98
N LYS A 90 -11.06 -24.54 18.84
CA LYS A 90 -9.59 -24.37 18.81
C LYS A 90 -9.17 -22.92 19.01
N VAL A 91 -9.93 -21.98 18.46
CA VAL A 91 -9.58 -20.55 18.46
C VAL A 91 -9.90 -19.90 19.80
N TYR A 92 -11.01 -20.27 20.44
CA TYR A 92 -11.47 -19.71 21.72
C TYR A 92 -11.56 -20.80 22.82
N PRO A 93 -10.45 -21.47 23.15
CA PRO A 93 -10.46 -22.49 24.20
C PRO A 93 -10.82 -21.84 25.55
N GLY A 94 -11.76 -22.44 26.27
CA GLY A 94 -12.23 -21.93 27.57
C GLY A 94 -13.47 -21.04 27.51
N TYR A 95 -14.04 -20.82 26.33
CA TYR A 95 -15.34 -20.17 26.16
C TYR A 95 -16.41 -21.21 25.78
N ASP A 96 -17.61 -21.06 26.33
CA ASP A 96 -18.79 -21.81 25.88
C ASP A 96 -19.37 -21.09 24.65
N VAL A 97 -18.80 -21.40 23.48
CA VAL A 97 -19.11 -20.71 22.23
C VAL A 97 -20.55 -20.94 21.76
N ASN A 98 -21.16 -22.08 22.09
CA ASN A 98 -22.58 -22.33 21.77
C ASN A 98 -23.52 -21.46 22.59
N LYS A 99 -23.12 -21.11 23.83
CA LYS A 99 -23.86 -20.17 24.67
C LYS A 99 -23.65 -18.72 24.27
N LEU A 100 -22.42 -18.36 23.86
CA LEU A 100 -22.07 -16.97 23.53
C LEU A 100 -22.45 -16.59 22.09
N LEU A 101 -22.44 -17.54 21.17
CA LEU A 101 -22.70 -17.36 19.74
C LEU A 101 -23.78 -18.35 19.24
N PRO A 102 -24.97 -18.37 19.86
CA PRO A 102 -26.00 -19.36 19.53
C PRO A 102 -26.44 -19.28 18.06
N ASP A 103 -26.42 -18.07 17.48
CA ASP A 103 -26.86 -17.83 16.10
C ASP A 103 -25.94 -18.47 15.06
N LEU A 104 -24.68 -18.78 15.42
CA LEU A 104 -23.71 -19.39 14.50
C LEU A 104 -23.91 -20.89 14.29
N LYS A 105 -24.77 -21.54 15.09
CA LYS A 105 -25.06 -22.98 15.00
C LYS A 105 -23.77 -23.80 14.87
N ILE A 106 -22.86 -23.62 15.83
CA ILE A 106 -21.55 -24.27 15.82
C ILE A 106 -21.76 -25.77 16.06
N ASP A 107 -21.24 -26.60 15.17
CA ASP A 107 -21.36 -28.05 15.26
C ASP A 107 -20.40 -28.67 16.30
N GLU A 108 -20.41 -30.00 16.38
CA GLU A 108 -19.53 -30.76 17.26
C GLU A 108 -18.04 -30.69 16.89
N ASP A 109 -17.73 -30.37 15.64
CA ASP A 109 -16.36 -30.18 15.15
C ASP A 109 -15.84 -28.74 15.38
N GLY A 110 -16.73 -27.83 15.78
CA GLY A 110 -16.43 -26.45 16.12
C GLY A 110 -16.58 -25.47 14.98
N PHE A 111 -17.27 -25.83 13.90
CA PHE A 111 -17.49 -24.98 12.74
C PHE A 111 -18.93 -24.46 12.65
N SER A 112 -19.08 -23.23 12.17
CA SER A 112 -20.39 -22.59 12.02
C SER A 112 -21.15 -23.16 10.82
N GLN A 113 -22.42 -23.52 11.04
CA GLN A 113 -23.33 -24.06 10.03
C GLN A 113 -24.28 -23.01 9.45
N ILE A 114 -23.86 -21.74 9.45
CA ILE A 114 -24.65 -20.65 8.87
C ILE A 114 -24.80 -20.77 7.35
N ASP A 115 -25.98 -20.40 6.86
CA ASP A 115 -26.25 -20.26 5.43
C ASP A 115 -25.99 -18.81 5.02
N VAL A 116 -24.89 -18.61 4.30
CA VAL A 116 -24.44 -17.27 3.89
C VAL A 116 -25.48 -16.59 3.00
N ARG A 117 -26.12 -17.32 2.08
CA ARG A 117 -27.07 -16.72 1.13
C ARG A 117 -28.32 -16.23 1.85
N ASN A 118 -28.91 -17.07 2.69
CA ASN A 118 -30.12 -16.70 3.43
C ASN A 118 -29.86 -15.53 4.39
N ILE A 119 -28.69 -15.49 5.03
CA ILE A 119 -28.33 -14.36 5.90
C ILE A 119 -28.11 -13.09 5.08
N MET A 120 -27.46 -13.18 3.91
CA MET A 120 -27.27 -12.03 3.02
C MET A 120 -28.61 -11.48 2.51
N ASP A 121 -29.58 -12.34 2.17
CA ASP A 121 -30.92 -11.93 1.71
C ASP A 121 -31.71 -11.18 2.79
N GLY A 122 -31.44 -11.44 4.06
CA GLY A 122 -32.05 -10.73 5.19
C GLY A 122 -31.35 -9.42 5.57
N CYS A 123 -30.16 -9.13 5.04
CA CYS A 123 -29.46 -7.87 5.30
C CYS A 123 -30.04 -6.71 4.44
N ASP A 124 -30.09 -5.51 5.00
CA ASP A 124 -30.62 -4.32 4.35
C ASP A 124 -29.53 -3.66 3.49
N PHE A 125 -29.68 -3.74 2.18
CA PHE A 125 -28.84 -3.04 1.21
C PHE A 125 -29.65 -2.06 0.36
N ASN A 126 -30.81 -1.59 0.83
CA ASN A 126 -31.61 -0.59 0.12
C ASN A 126 -30.98 0.80 0.28
N PRO A 127 -30.55 1.48 -0.80
CA PRO A 127 -29.95 2.81 -0.71
C PRO A 127 -30.82 3.87 -0.03
N GLU A 128 -32.13 3.77 -0.14
CA GLU A 128 -33.07 4.74 0.45
C GLU A 128 -33.07 4.72 1.98
N HIS A 129 -32.59 3.64 2.61
CA HIS A 129 -32.55 3.50 4.06
C HIS A 129 -31.28 4.12 4.70
N TYR A 130 -30.34 4.61 3.88
CA TYR A 130 -29.07 5.14 4.36
C TYR A 130 -28.98 6.66 4.16
N ASN A 131 -28.47 7.36 5.17
CA ASN A 131 -28.01 8.75 5.06
C ASN A 131 -26.50 8.81 5.34
N LEU A 132 -25.69 8.92 4.28
CA LEU A 132 -24.23 8.95 4.35
C LEU A 132 -23.67 10.25 4.94
N LYS A 133 -24.50 11.30 5.08
CA LYS A 133 -24.11 12.54 5.76
C LYS A 133 -23.93 12.36 7.27
N ASP A 134 -24.52 11.29 7.84
CA ASP A 134 -24.49 11.05 9.28
C ASP A 134 -23.22 10.32 9.75
N GLY A 135 -22.26 10.08 8.85
CA GLY A 135 -20.94 9.53 9.18
C GLY A 135 -20.93 8.07 9.66
N GLY A 136 -22.07 7.37 9.66
CA GLY A 136 -22.17 5.96 10.02
C GLY A 136 -21.86 5.02 8.85
N SER A 137 -21.06 3.97 9.08
CA SER A 137 -20.77 2.97 8.05
C SER A 137 -22.01 2.13 7.71
N VAL A 138 -22.36 2.12 6.43
CA VAL A 138 -23.38 1.24 5.82
C VAL A 138 -23.14 -0.21 6.22
N PHE A 139 -21.90 -0.66 6.28
CA PHE A 139 -21.52 -2.00 6.71
C PHE A 139 -22.03 -2.38 8.11
N PHE A 140 -21.79 -1.56 9.13
CA PHE A 140 -22.22 -1.90 10.50
C PHE A 140 -23.74 -1.90 10.65
N LYS A 141 -24.42 -1.03 9.89
CA LYS A 141 -25.88 -1.02 9.82
C LYS A 141 -26.42 -2.28 9.13
N ALA A 142 -25.79 -2.72 8.04
CA ALA A 142 -26.12 -3.98 7.35
C ALA A 142 -25.87 -5.22 8.22
N LEU A 143 -24.83 -5.23 9.06
CA LEU A 143 -24.62 -6.31 10.04
C LEU A 143 -25.72 -6.37 11.11
N ALA A 144 -26.34 -5.23 11.42
CA ALA A 144 -27.38 -5.14 12.43
C ALA A 144 -28.81 -5.27 11.88
N SER A 145 -28.97 -5.30 10.55
CA SER A 145 -30.29 -5.23 9.90
C SER A 145 -30.97 -6.59 9.71
N ASN A 146 -30.21 -7.69 9.74
CA ASN A 146 -30.80 -9.01 9.52
C ASN A 146 -31.70 -9.40 10.73
N PRO A 147 -32.98 -9.75 10.49
CA PRO A 147 -33.93 -10.03 11.57
C PRO A 147 -33.72 -11.39 12.25
N GLU A 148 -33.03 -12.34 11.60
CA GLU A 148 -32.79 -13.69 12.11
C GLU A 148 -31.46 -13.80 12.87
N ILE A 149 -30.46 -13.01 12.51
CA ILE A 149 -29.14 -13.02 13.13
C ILE A 149 -28.57 -11.60 13.26
N ASN A 150 -28.19 -11.19 14.47
CA ASN A 150 -27.52 -9.92 14.67
C ASN A 150 -26.00 -10.10 14.52
N LEU A 151 -25.50 -9.94 13.30
CA LEU A 151 -24.08 -10.12 12.99
C LEU A 151 -23.19 -9.07 13.68
N LEU A 152 -23.73 -7.89 14.01
CA LEU A 152 -23.00 -6.90 14.79
C LEU A 152 -22.73 -7.40 16.21
N ASN A 153 -23.70 -8.08 16.84
CA ASN A 153 -23.51 -8.72 18.14
C ASN A 153 -22.54 -9.90 18.07
N VAL A 154 -22.59 -10.69 16.99
CA VAL A 154 -21.59 -11.74 16.73
C VAL A 154 -20.18 -11.13 16.69
N LEU A 155 -19.99 -10.08 15.89
CA LEU A 155 -18.70 -9.37 15.77
C LEU A 155 -18.23 -8.81 17.11
N ALA A 156 -19.11 -8.15 17.87
CA ALA A 156 -18.81 -7.64 19.20
C ALA A 156 -18.38 -8.76 20.15
N THR A 157 -19.09 -9.90 20.12
CA THR A 157 -18.81 -11.05 20.98
C THR A 157 -17.45 -11.66 20.67
N VAL A 158 -17.17 -11.99 19.39
CA VAL A 158 -15.87 -12.55 19.00
C VAL A 158 -14.71 -11.59 19.24
N SER A 159 -14.95 -10.27 19.16
CA SER A 159 -13.94 -9.24 19.43
C SER A 159 -13.61 -9.08 20.91
N SER A 160 -14.55 -9.46 21.80
CA SER A 160 -14.37 -9.45 23.26
C SER A 160 -13.68 -10.71 23.81
N MET A 161 -13.67 -11.81 23.05
CA MET A 161 -13.07 -13.07 23.46
C MET A 161 -11.57 -13.11 23.13
N LYS A 162 -10.79 -13.73 24.01
CA LYS A 162 -9.35 -13.90 23.80
C LYS A 162 -9.07 -15.14 22.95
N MET A 163 -8.42 -14.94 21.81
CA MET A 163 -7.96 -16.05 20.96
C MET A 163 -6.77 -16.80 21.58
N ALA A 164 -6.66 -18.09 21.28
CA ALA A 164 -5.48 -18.88 21.61
C ALA A 164 -4.22 -18.30 20.94
N LYS A 165 -3.08 -18.36 21.63
CA LYS A 165 -1.81 -17.73 21.20
C LYS A 165 -1.34 -18.15 19.79
N ASN A 166 -1.66 -19.38 19.38
CA ASN A 166 -1.26 -19.94 18.08
C ASN A 166 -2.48 -20.25 17.20
N ALA A 167 -3.62 -19.59 17.44
CA ALA A 167 -4.81 -19.76 16.62
C ALA A 167 -4.52 -19.37 15.17
N LYS A 168 -4.79 -20.29 14.24
CA LYS A 168 -4.81 -19.99 12.80
C LYS A 168 -6.24 -19.66 12.41
N VAL A 169 -6.48 -18.42 12.05
CA VAL A 169 -7.75 -17.92 11.52
C VAL A 169 -7.52 -17.29 10.15
N LEU A 170 -8.58 -17.19 9.37
CA LEU A 170 -8.54 -16.40 8.14
C LEU A 170 -8.15 -14.95 8.48
N SER A 171 -7.22 -14.37 7.74
CA SER A 171 -6.71 -13.03 8.01
C SER A 171 -7.83 -11.98 8.04
N PHE A 172 -8.87 -12.16 7.22
CA PHE A 172 -10.04 -11.29 7.22
C PHE A 172 -10.80 -11.33 8.55
N PHE A 173 -10.93 -12.49 9.21
CA PHE A 173 -11.56 -12.61 10.53
C PHE A 173 -10.80 -11.81 11.59
N GLN A 174 -9.48 -11.97 11.64
CA GLN A 174 -8.60 -11.21 12.54
C GLN A 174 -8.68 -9.71 12.27
N TYR A 175 -8.71 -9.35 10.99
CA TYR A 175 -8.86 -7.98 10.55
C TYR A 175 -10.17 -7.36 11.04
N MET A 176 -11.30 -8.06 10.91
CA MET A 176 -12.61 -7.62 11.39
C MET A 176 -12.61 -7.35 12.90
N ILE A 177 -11.99 -8.23 13.69
CA ILE A 177 -11.85 -8.07 15.14
C ILE A 177 -11.01 -6.83 15.48
N ASN A 178 -9.83 -6.70 14.87
CA ASN A 178 -8.92 -5.58 15.11
C ASN A 178 -9.58 -4.25 14.71
N TYR A 179 -10.27 -4.26 13.57
CA TYR A 179 -10.98 -3.12 13.04
C TYR A 179 -12.12 -2.69 13.97
N TYR A 180 -12.95 -3.63 14.46
CA TYR A 180 -13.99 -3.36 15.44
C TYR A 180 -13.41 -2.76 16.74
N ASN A 181 -12.33 -3.37 17.26
CA ASN A 181 -11.67 -2.94 18.49
C ASN A 181 -10.96 -1.59 18.36
N SER A 182 -10.57 -1.17 17.15
CA SER A 182 -9.96 0.14 16.90
C SER A 182 -10.92 1.32 17.04
N GLY A 183 -12.24 1.07 17.10
CA GLY A 183 -13.27 2.11 17.17
C GLY A 183 -13.46 2.91 15.88
N VAL A 184 -12.79 2.53 14.78
CA VAL A 184 -12.92 3.20 13.49
C VAL A 184 -14.33 3.00 12.93
N LYS A 185 -15.00 4.09 12.55
CA LYS A 185 -16.41 4.09 12.14
C LYS A 185 -16.64 3.84 10.64
N GLN A 186 -15.61 3.66 9.82
CA GLN A 186 -15.70 3.45 8.36
C GLN A 186 -14.80 2.31 7.85
N MET A 187 -15.42 1.20 7.42
CA MET A 187 -14.67 0.07 6.86
C MET A 187 -13.94 0.44 5.56
N PRO A 188 -12.70 -0.04 5.37
CA PRO A 188 -12.06 -0.11 4.07
C PRO A 188 -12.83 -0.98 3.09
N ASN A 189 -12.62 -0.68 1.82
CA ASN A 189 -13.44 -1.17 0.73
C ASN A 189 -12.83 -2.45 0.15
N ILE A 190 -13.53 -3.58 0.25
CA ILE A 190 -13.14 -4.86 -0.34
C ILE A 190 -14.14 -5.15 -1.46
N PHE A 191 -13.70 -5.27 -2.70
CA PHE A 191 -14.56 -5.23 -3.89
C PHE A 191 -14.42 -6.50 -4.73
N ARG A 192 -15.33 -7.46 -4.65
CA ARG A 192 -15.31 -8.61 -5.56
C ARG A 192 -15.67 -8.14 -6.98
N ARG A 193 -14.75 -8.25 -7.94
CA ARG A 193 -14.90 -7.79 -9.34
C ARG A 193 -15.91 -8.60 -10.18
N GLY A 194 -16.73 -9.44 -9.55
CA GLY A 194 -17.51 -10.47 -10.23
C GLY A 194 -19.00 -10.21 -10.37
N GLU A 195 -19.64 -9.35 -9.57
CA GLU A 195 -21.11 -9.36 -9.50
C GLU A 195 -21.86 -8.08 -9.83
N ASP A 196 -21.23 -6.91 -9.92
CA ASP A 196 -21.90 -5.73 -10.47
C ASP A 196 -20.90 -4.89 -11.26
N ASP A 197 -20.89 -5.08 -12.59
CA ASP A 197 -20.63 -3.98 -13.52
C ASP A 197 -21.74 -2.94 -13.27
N ASN A 198 -21.62 -2.16 -12.18
CA ASN A 198 -22.57 -1.11 -11.88
C ASN A 198 -22.40 -0.04 -12.97
N ASP A 199 -23.24 -0.14 -14.02
CA ASP A 199 -23.28 0.66 -15.25
C ASP A 199 -23.34 2.17 -14.97
N SER A 200 -23.72 2.57 -13.75
CA SER A 200 -23.86 3.96 -13.34
C SER A 200 -22.56 4.78 -13.41
N PHE A 201 -21.38 4.16 -13.27
CA PHE A 201 -20.07 4.86 -13.31
C PHE A 201 -19.20 4.49 -14.51
N ASP A 202 -19.59 3.48 -15.28
CA ASP A 202 -18.73 3.00 -16.33
C ASP A 202 -18.85 3.86 -17.59
N PHE A 203 -17.71 4.23 -18.15
CA PHE A 203 -17.65 4.90 -19.46
C PHE A 203 -16.86 4.01 -20.38
N LYS A 204 -17.45 3.61 -21.51
CA LYS A 204 -16.84 2.70 -22.46
C LYS A 204 -17.32 2.97 -23.87
N VAL A 205 -16.37 3.19 -24.77
CA VAL A 205 -16.60 3.32 -26.21
C VAL A 205 -15.84 2.20 -26.91
N LYS A 206 -16.49 1.48 -27.83
CA LYS A 206 -15.88 0.33 -28.56
C LYS A 206 -15.30 0.70 -29.93
N ASN A 207 -15.68 1.86 -30.47
CA ASN A 207 -15.39 2.36 -31.81
C ASN A 207 -14.59 3.68 -31.78
N ALA A 208 -13.71 3.85 -30.79
CA ALA A 208 -12.78 4.97 -30.78
C ALA A 208 -11.68 4.74 -31.82
N THR A 209 -11.06 5.82 -32.30
CA THR A 209 -9.81 5.75 -33.09
C THR A 209 -8.63 6.24 -32.26
N LEU A 210 -7.44 5.76 -32.60
CA LEU A 210 -6.19 6.14 -31.93
C LEU A 210 -5.13 6.50 -32.97
N VAL A 211 -4.51 7.65 -32.82
CA VAL A 211 -3.26 8.01 -33.51
C VAL A 211 -2.15 8.11 -32.49
N VAL A 212 -1.07 7.36 -32.70
CA VAL A 212 0.15 7.39 -31.90
C VAL A 212 1.25 8.05 -32.71
N ASP A 213 1.87 9.09 -32.15
CA ASP A 213 2.99 9.81 -32.74
C ASP A 213 4.22 9.64 -31.84
N ILE A 214 5.25 8.97 -32.34
CA ILE A 214 6.53 8.80 -31.67
C ILE A 214 7.58 9.49 -32.54
N ASN A 215 8.02 10.68 -32.12
CA ASN A 215 9.04 11.46 -32.82
C ASN A 215 8.73 11.74 -34.31
N GLY A 216 7.46 11.96 -34.66
CA GLY A 216 7.00 12.20 -36.03
C GLY A 216 6.52 10.95 -36.77
N ASP A 217 6.87 9.76 -36.29
CA ASP A 217 6.38 8.49 -36.84
C ASP A 217 4.98 8.19 -36.32
N LYS A 218 4.00 8.24 -37.23
CA LYS A 218 2.58 8.10 -36.91
C LYS A 218 2.04 6.72 -37.23
N LYS A 219 1.34 6.12 -36.27
CA LYS A 219 0.53 4.90 -36.44
C LYS A 219 -0.92 5.19 -36.08
N SER A 220 -1.84 4.68 -36.89
CA SER A 220 -3.28 4.89 -36.72
C SER A 220 -3.99 3.56 -36.52
N PHE A 221 -5.01 3.56 -35.66
CA PHE A 221 -5.85 2.41 -35.36
C PHE A 221 -7.32 2.83 -35.40
N GLU A 222 -8.09 2.21 -36.30
CA GLU A 222 -9.50 2.58 -36.57
C GLU A 222 -10.49 1.98 -35.56
N LYS A 223 -10.08 0.95 -34.83
CA LYS A 223 -10.95 0.22 -33.90
C LYS A 223 -10.28 0.00 -32.55
N VAL A 224 -10.57 0.90 -31.63
CA VAL A 224 -10.05 0.89 -30.27
C VAL A 224 -11.21 0.91 -29.27
N THR A 225 -11.13 0.04 -28.27
CA THR A 225 -11.95 0.20 -27.07
C THR A 225 -11.25 1.15 -26.11
N PHE A 226 -11.95 2.22 -25.75
CA PHE A 226 -11.52 3.21 -24.78
C PHE A 226 -12.49 3.19 -23.60
N LYS A 227 -11.97 2.99 -22.40
CA LYS A 227 -12.77 2.80 -21.19
C LYS A 227 -12.19 3.63 -20.04
N MET A 228 -13.02 4.29 -19.23
CA MET A 228 -12.56 4.84 -17.95
C MET A 228 -12.15 3.69 -17.01
N ALA A 229 -11.08 3.89 -16.25
CA ALA A 229 -10.43 2.83 -15.49
C ALA A 229 -10.31 3.16 -14.00
N GLY A 230 -9.98 2.11 -13.24
CA GLY A 230 -9.71 2.17 -11.81
C GLY A 230 -10.97 2.19 -10.95
N ASN A 231 -10.71 2.17 -9.63
CA ASN A 231 -11.74 2.16 -8.59
C ASN A 231 -11.63 3.49 -7.80
N ASN A 232 -10.83 3.53 -6.74
CA ASN A 232 -10.60 4.76 -5.96
C ASN A 232 -9.98 5.90 -6.79
N SER A 233 -9.22 5.59 -7.84
CA SER A 233 -8.64 6.58 -8.75
C SER A 233 -9.67 7.36 -9.58
N ARG A 234 -10.94 6.91 -9.64
CA ARG A 234 -12.02 7.68 -10.28
C ARG A 234 -12.36 8.97 -9.53
N LEU A 235 -11.92 9.08 -8.27
CA LEU A 235 -12.10 10.27 -7.44
C LEU A 235 -11.01 11.33 -7.66
N TYR A 236 -10.03 11.03 -8.52
CA TYR A 236 -8.91 11.93 -8.80
C TYR A 236 -9.31 12.93 -9.88
N GLY A 237 -8.64 14.08 -9.91
CA GLY A 237 -8.92 15.14 -10.87
C GLY A 237 -8.81 14.65 -12.31
N LYS A 238 -7.81 13.81 -12.57
CA LYS A 238 -7.51 13.23 -13.88
C LYS A 238 -7.90 11.75 -13.90
N PRO A 239 -8.97 11.36 -14.63
CA PRO A 239 -9.38 9.97 -14.71
C PRO A 239 -8.31 9.08 -15.37
N ALA A 240 -8.22 7.83 -14.93
CA ALA A 240 -7.43 6.82 -15.63
C ALA A 240 -8.24 6.17 -16.76
N TYR A 241 -7.55 5.58 -17.74
CA TYR A 241 -8.18 4.92 -18.88
C TYR A 241 -7.55 3.57 -19.21
N ASN A 242 -8.37 2.66 -19.72
CA ASN A 242 -7.92 1.42 -20.37
C ASN A 242 -8.10 1.57 -21.89
N LEU A 243 -7.09 1.17 -22.64
CA LEU A 243 -7.11 1.11 -24.09
C LEU A 243 -6.93 -0.33 -24.57
N LYS A 244 -7.71 -0.74 -25.58
CA LYS A 244 -7.54 -2.01 -26.29
C LYS A 244 -7.63 -1.82 -27.80
N ILE A 245 -6.57 -2.16 -28.52
CA ILE A 245 -6.49 -2.24 -29.98
C ILE A 245 -6.98 -3.63 -30.42
N HIS A 246 -7.90 -3.71 -31.39
CA HIS A 246 -8.51 -4.98 -31.81
C HIS A 246 -7.79 -5.63 -33.01
N ASP A 247 -7.70 -4.91 -34.11
CA ASP A 247 -7.33 -5.48 -35.42
C ASP A 247 -5.81 -5.44 -35.71
N ASP A 248 -5.03 -4.82 -34.83
CA ASP A 248 -3.57 -4.71 -34.94
C ASP A 248 -2.93 -4.62 -33.53
N ASN A 249 -1.67 -4.20 -33.46
CA ASN A 249 -0.89 -4.03 -32.25
C ASN A 249 0.09 -2.85 -32.41
N LEU A 250 0.36 -2.17 -31.30
CA LEU A 250 1.38 -1.14 -31.22
C LEU A 250 2.68 -1.78 -30.71
N TYR A 251 3.56 -2.17 -31.63
CA TYR A 251 4.87 -2.79 -31.36
C TYR A 251 4.80 -3.99 -30.41
N GLY A 252 3.91 -4.94 -30.71
CA GLY A 252 3.70 -6.18 -29.96
C GLY A 252 2.76 -6.04 -28.77
N ARG A 253 2.12 -4.89 -28.56
CA ARG A 253 1.17 -4.65 -27.45
C ARG A 253 -0.19 -4.20 -27.95
N LYS A 254 -1.25 -4.71 -27.32
CA LYS A 254 -2.65 -4.40 -27.68
C LYS A 254 -3.42 -3.69 -26.59
N GLN A 255 -2.99 -3.80 -25.33
CA GLN A 255 -3.74 -3.31 -24.18
C GLN A 255 -2.84 -2.49 -23.28
N PHE A 256 -3.35 -1.34 -22.84
CA PHE A 256 -2.59 -0.38 -22.05
C PHE A 256 -3.47 0.24 -20.97
N LYS A 257 -2.84 0.62 -19.86
CA LYS A 257 -3.42 1.54 -18.88
C LYS A 257 -2.81 2.92 -19.07
N LEU A 258 -3.65 3.95 -19.12
CA LEU A 258 -3.24 5.35 -19.09
C LEU A 258 -3.57 5.91 -17.72
N ARG A 259 -2.56 6.29 -16.94
CA ARG A 259 -2.75 6.77 -15.56
C ARG A 259 -2.13 8.13 -15.32
N ALA A 260 -2.74 8.91 -14.46
CA ALA A 260 -2.20 10.19 -13.99
C ALA A 260 -1.63 10.09 -12.57
N ASP A 261 -1.77 8.94 -11.90
CA ASP A 261 -1.30 8.67 -10.52
C ASP A 261 -1.52 9.84 -9.55
N GLY A 262 -2.75 10.37 -9.50
CA GLY A 262 -3.09 11.53 -8.65
C GLY A 262 -2.92 11.31 -7.14
N SER A 263 -2.65 10.07 -6.71
CA SER A 263 -2.23 9.74 -5.34
C SER A 263 -0.88 10.34 -4.96
N GLU A 264 0.00 10.56 -5.94
CA GLU A 264 1.40 10.90 -5.71
C GLU A 264 1.84 12.15 -6.52
N PRO A 265 2.71 13.02 -5.99
CA PRO A 265 2.95 14.35 -6.57
C PRO A 265 3.97 14.42 -7.71
N THR A 266 4.65 13.32 -8.08
CA THR A 266 5.89 13.33 -8.89
C THR A 266 5.75 12.84 -10.33
N TYR A 267 4.78 11.98 -10.65
CA TYR A 267 4.73 11.16 -11.87
C TYR A 267 5.91 10.19 -12.03
N LEU A 268 6.72 9.98 -10.97
CA LEU A 268 7.95 9.20 -11.05
C LEU A 268 7.83 7.82 -10.41
N ARG A 269 6.95 7.63 -9.42
CA ARG A 269 6.93 6.38 -8.62
C ARG A 269 6.74 5.14 -9.48
N THR A 270 5.61 5.06 -10.19
CA THR A 270 5.31 3.92 -11.06
C THR A 270 6.39 3.67 -12.11
N LYS A 271 6.94 4.75 -12.70
CA LYS A 271 8.04 4.65 -13.66
C LYS A 271 9.32 4.09 -13.02
N LEU A 272 9.70 4.59 -11.86
CA LEU A 272 10.89 4.12 -11.14
C LEU A 272 10.75 2.66 -10.76
N VAL A 273 9.57 2.23 -10.27
CA VAL A 273 9.36 0.83 -9.91
C VAL A 273 9.43 -0.06 -11.14
N SER A 274 8.81 0.29 -12.28
CA SER A 274 8.96 -0.50 -13.51
C SER A 274 10.41 -0.54 -14.00
N ASP A 275 11.15 0.57 -13.90
CA ASP A 275 12.55 0.63 -14.32
C ASP A 275 13.46 -0.21 -13.40
N ILE A 276 13.13 -0.30 -12.11
CA ILE A 276 13.82 -1.19 -11.15
C ILE A 276 13.69 -2.65 -11.61
N HIS A 277 12.49 -3.07 -12.01
CA HIS A 277 12.27 -4.42 -12.54
C HIS A 277 13.02 -4.63 -13.86
N ASP A 278 12.90 -3.68 -14.80
CA ASP A 278 13.59 -3.73 -16.10
C ASP A 278 15.11 -3.86 -15.89
N ARG A 279 15.71 -3.03 -15.02
CA ARG A 279 17.16 -3.06 -14.70
C ARG A 279 17.62 -4.36 -14.04
N LEU A 280 16.77 -4.98 -13.22
CA LEU A 280 17.05 -6.28 -12.62
C LEU A 280 16.90 -7.44 -13.62
N GLY A 281 16.32 -7.17 -14.80
CA GLY A 281 16.05 -8.18 -15.82
C GLY A 281 14.98 -9.18 -15.40
N ILE A 282 14.07 -8.78 -14.50
CA ILE A 282 12.98 -9.65 -14.04
C ILE A 282 11.67 -9.33 -14.79
N PRO A 283 10.80 -10.33 -15.07
CA PRO A 283 9.55 -10.09 -15.78
C PRO A 283 8.62 -9.15 -14.99
N SER A 284 8.24 -8.02 -15.58
CA SER A 284 7.26 -7.09 -15.03
C SER A 284 6.58 -6.26 -16.14
N ILE A 285 5.65 -5.39 -15.76
CA ILE A 285 5.07 -4.39 -16.65
C ILE A 285 6.01 -3.18 -16.79
N SER A 286 6.24 -2.73 -18.02
CA SER A 286 7.00 -1.50 -18.28
C SER A 286 6.09 -0.27 -18.32
N THR A 287 6.66 0.90 -18.00
CA THR A 287 5.97 2.19 -18.01
C THR A 287 6.77 3.24 -18.76
N ASN A 288 6.11 4.12 -19.50
CA ASN A 288 6.68 5.36 -20.05
C ASN A 288 5.67 6.51 -20.01
N TYR A 289 6.05 7.67 -20.53
CA TYR A 289 5.21 8.86 -20.54
C TYR A 289 4.56 9.11 -21.89
N ILE A 290 3.35 9.63 -21.86
CA ILE A 290 2.64 10.14 -23.04
C ILE A 290 2.03 11.51 -22.76
N THR A 291 1.85 12.28 -23.83
CA THR A 291 0.86 13.35 -23.86
C THR A 291 -0.43 12.80 -24.44
N LEU A 292 -1.54 13.07 -23.77
CA LEU A 292 -2.84 12.55 -24.17
C LEU A 292 -3.71 13.66 -24.77
N TYR A 293 -4.41 13.34 -25.86
CA TYR A 293 -5.49 14.14 -26.42
C TYR A 293 -6.75 13.29 -26.56
N ILE A 294 -7.90 13.85 -26.20
CA ILE A 294 -9.22 13.27 -26.45
C ILE A 294 -10.03 14.29 -27.23
N ASN A 295 -10.50 13.92 -28.43
CA ASN A 295 -11.21 14.81 -29.36
C ASN A 295 -10.47 16.13 -29.59
N ASN A 296 -9.16 16.04 -29.85
CA ASN A 296 -8.22 17.17 -30.00
C ASN A 296 -8.06 18.10 -28.78
N LYS A 297 -8.73 17.86 -27.64
CA LYS A 297 -8.47 18.57 -26.38
C LYS A 297 -7.26 17.95 -25.68
N TYR A 298 -6.30 18.77 -25.27
CA TYR A 298 -5.12 18.33 -24.53
C TYR A 298 -5.51 17.90 -23.11
N MET A 299 -5.26 16.63 -22.79
CA MET A 299 -5.54 16.04 -21.48
C MET A 299 -4.33 16.09 -20.54
N GLY A 300 -3.15 16.49 -21.03
CA GLY A 300 -1.96 16.57 -20.20
C GLY A 300 -1.04 15.36 -20.26
N LEU A 301 -0.13 15.28 -19.30
CA LEU A 301 0.84 14.20 -19.12
C LEU A 301 0.16 12.98 -18.47
N TYR A 302 0.41 11.80 -19.02
CA TYR A 302 -0.04 10.51 -18.49
C TYR A 302 1.10 9.49 -18.54
N LEU A 303 1.04 8.51 -17.64
CA LEU A 303 1.83 7.29 -17.70
C LEU A 303 1.12 6.30 -18.64
N LEU A 304 1.85 5.80 -19.62
CA LEU A 304 1.51 4.64 -20.44
C LEU A 304 2.10 3.40 -19.79
N ILE A 305 1.24 2.51 -19.32
CA ILE A 305 1.63 1.33 -18.55
C ILE A 305 1.20 0.08 -19.32
N ASP A 306 2.10 -0.89 -19.41
CA ASP A 306 1.80 -2.22 -19.96
C ASP A 306 0.74 -2.93 -19.10
N ALA A 307 0.17 -4.03 -19.60
CA ALA A 307 -0.84 -4.76 -18.86
C ALA A 307 -0.64 -6.27 -19.00
N PHE A 308 -0.61 -6.97 -17.85
CA PHE A 308 -0.69 -8.43 -17.85
C PHE A 308 -2.02 -8.88 -18.46
N LYS A 309 -1.92 -9.43 -19.66
CA LYS A 309 -3.02 -9.95 -20.49
C LYS A 309 -2.48 -11.15 -21.27
N PRO A 310 -3.33 -12.00 -21.87
CA PRO A 310 -2.87 -13.12 -22.71
C PRO A 310 -1.87 -12.69 -23.79
N SER A 311 -2.04 -11.52 -24.42
CA SER A 311 -1.08 -10.98 -25.39
C SER A 311 0.29 -10.63 -24.80
N TRP A 312 0.35 -10.24 -23.53
CA TRP A 312 1.61 -10.01 -22.84
C TRP A 312 2.30 -11.33 -22.55
N ILE A 313 1.55 -12.34 -22.07
CA ILE A 313 2.03 -13.69 -21.82
C ILE A 313 2.55 -14.36 -23.10
N GLU A 314 1.88 -14.16 -24.23
CA GLU A 314 2.35 -14.60 -25.56
C GLU A 314 3.75 -14.05 -25.85
N LYS A 315 3.97 -12.76 -25.62
CA LYS A 315 5.26 -12.11 -25.95
C LYS A 315 6.36 -12.41 -24.95
N SER A 316 6.03 -12.50 -23.66
CA SER A 316 7.01 -12.73 -22.60
C SER A 316 7.37 -14.21 -22.43
N TYR A 317 6.43 -15.12 -22.68
CA TYR A 317 6.58 -16.56 -22.41
C TYR A 317 6.27 -17.49 -23.59
N GLY A 318 5.88 -16.96 -24.75
CA GLY A 318 5.52 -17.79 -25.90
C GLY A 318 4.25 -18.60 -25.70
N ASP A 319 3.32 -18.10 -24.86
CA ASP A 319 2.09 -18.79 -24.47
C ASP A 319 0.84 -18.01 -24.90
N ALA A 320 0.44 -18.18 -26.17
CA ALA A 320 -0.63 -17.43 -26.82
C ALA A 320 -2.04 -17.75 -26.27
N ASP A 321 -2.27 -19.02 -25.93
CA ASP A 321 -3.59 -19.55 -25.54
C ASP A 321 -3.66 -19.81 -24.03
N THR A 322 -2.95 -18.99 -23.26
CA THR A 322 -2.88 -19.18 -21.81
C THR A 322 -4.27 -19.21 -21.17
N SER A 323 -4.50 -20.23 -20.35
CA SER A 323 -5.71 -20.39 -19.53
C SER A 323 -5.45 -20.13 -18.05
N SER A 324 -4.26 -19.65 -17.67
CA SER A 324 -3.82 -19.67 -16.28
C SER A 324 -3.16 -18.36 -15.85
N LEU A 325 -3.67 -17.22 -16.33
CA LEU A 325 -3.27 -15.89 -15.88
C LEU A 325 -4.40 -15.32 -15.01
N TYR A 326 -4.17 -15.22 -13.70
CA TYR A 326 -5.16 -14.76 -12.74
C TYR A 326 -4.75 -13.42 -12.13
N GLN A 327 -5.63 -12.43 -12.18
CA GLN A 327 -5.50 -11.19 -11.43
C GLN A 327 -6.04 -11.39 -10.02
N CYS A 328 -5.20 -11.29 -8.99
CA CYS A 328 -5.61 -11.43 -7.60
C CYS A 328 -5.87 -10.06 -6.98
N GLU A 329 -7.10 -9.86 -6.49
CA GLU A 329 -7.51 -8.60 -5.86
C GLU A 329 -7.69 -8.78 -4.34
N TYR A 330 -8.07 -9.97 -3.86
CA TYR A 330 -8.37 -10.18 -2.43
C TYR A 330 -7.81 -11.49 -1.90
N LEU A 331 -6.58 -11.81 -2.29
CA LEU A 331 -5.91 -13.02 -1.83
C LEU A 331 -5.23 -12.73 -0.48
N PHE A 332 -6.04 -12.71 0.59
CA PHE A 332 -5.58 -12.43 1.95
C PHE A 332 -4.49 -13.37 2.45
N ASP A 333 -4.54 -14.61 2.01
CA ASP A 333 -3.58 -15.66 2.27
C ASP A 333 -3.54 -16.58 1.05
N PHE A 334 -2.43 -17.28 0.84
CA PHE A 334 -2.31 -18.31 -0.18
C PHE A 334 -3.03 -19.57 0.31
N ASN A 335 -4.34 -19.46 0.46
CA ASN A 335 -5.25 -20.49 0.96
C ASN A 335 -6.32 -20.76 -0.11
N PRO A 336 -6.64 -22.03 -0.42
CA PRO A 336 -7.64 -22.37 -1.44
C PRO A 336 -9.03 -21.79 -1.18
N ALA A 337 -9.36 -21.39 0.06
CA ALA A 337 -10.59 -20.67 0.38
C ALA A 337 -10.72 -19.31 -0.33
N TYR A 338 -9.63 -18.77 -0.87
CA TYR A 338 -9.60 -17.49 -1.59
C TYR A 338 -9.44 -17.65 -3.11
N THR A 339 -9.64 -18.85 -3.68
CA THR A 339 -9.52 -19.08 -5.13
C THR A 339 -10.39 -18.11 -5.94
N ASP A 340 -11.65 -17.94 -5.53
CA ASP A 340 -12.62 -16.97 -6.09
C ASP A 340 -12.17 -15.50 -6.07
N SER A 341 -11.12 -15.14 -5.32
CA SER A 341 -10.60 -13.78 -5.21
C SER A 341 -9.55 -13.44 -6.29
N CYS A 342 -9.25 -14.42 -7.14
CA CYS A 342 -8.35 -14.29 -8.28
C CYS A 342 -9.10 -14.58 -9.57
N PHE A 343 -9.14 -13.61 -10.48
CA PHE A 343 -9.97 -13.65 -11.68
C PHE A 343 -9.12 -13.95 -12.91
N ASN A 344 -9.52 -14.96 -13.69
CA ASN A 344 -8.82 -15.29 -14.93
C ASN A 344 -8.94 -14.14 -15.95
N GLU A 345 -7.81 -13.71 -16.52
CA GLU A 345 -7.79 -12.71 -17.59
C GLU A 345 -8.32 -13.25 -18.91
N ASN A 346 -8.33 -14.57 -19.08
CA ASN A 346 -9.08 -15.22 -20.13
C ASN A 346 -10.49 -15.52 -19.63
N LYS A 347 -11.45 -14.69 -20.05
CA LYS A 347 -12.85 -14.77 -19.61
C LYS A 347 -13.60 -16.01 -20.10
N ASP A 348 -13.04 -16.72 -21.08
CA ASP A 348 -13.62 -17.96 -21.59
C ASP A 348 -13.22 -19.18 -20.73
N VAL A 349 -12.39 -18.97 -19.70
CA VAL A 349 -11.92 -20.02 -18.78
C VAL A 349 -12.63 -19.88 -17.44
N GLU A 350 -13.49 -20.84 -17.13
CA GLU A 350 -14.19 -20.95 -15.85
C GLU A 350 -13.49 -21.91 -14.87
N ASP A 351 -12.65 -22.82 -15.36
CA ASP A 351 -11.93 -23.78 -14.52
C ASP A 351 -10.74 -23.12 -13.80
N ASP A 352 -10.78 -23.15 -12.47
CA ASP A 352 -9.76 -22.65 -11.57
C ASP A 352 -9.09 -23.76 -10.74
N SER A 353 -9.31 -25.04 -11.09
CA SER A 353 -8.78 -26.20 -10.36
C SER A 353 -7.27 -26.14 -10.17
N ASP A 354 -6.54 -25.65 -11.18
CA ASP A 354 -5.10 -25.46 -11.14
C ASP A 354 -4.67 -24.40 -10.10
N LEU A 355 -5.40 -23.28 -10.03
CA LEU A 355 -5.16 -22.24 -9.04
C LEU A 355 -5.49 -22.76 -7.64
N PHE A 356 -6.65 -23.42 -7.47
CA PHE A 356 -7.04 -24.03 -6.21
C PHE A 356 -5.96 -24.98 -5.70
N GLN A 357 -5.44 -25.86 -6.57
CA GLN A 357 -4.39 -26.81 -6.21
C GLN A 357 -3.09 -26.09 -5.82
N PHE A 358 -2.67 -25.06 -6.55
CA PHE A 358 -1.51 -24.26 -6.19
C PHE A 358 -1.65 -23.61 -4.82
N LEU A 359 -2.78 -22.94 -4.55
CA LEU A 359 -3.04 -22.32 -3.25
C LEU A 359 -3.09 -23.37 -2.14
N HIS A 360 -3.68 -24.54 -2.39
CA HIS A 360 -3.70 -25.65 -1.45
C HIS A 360 -2.28 -26.16 -1.11
N ASP A 361 -1.40 -26.28 -2.11
CA ASP A 361 -0.04 -26.75 -1.91
C ASP A 361 0.82 -25.72 -1.17
N VAL A 362 0.68 -24.43 -1.52
CA VAL A 362 1.33 -23.33 -0.78
C VAL A 362 0.86 -23.26 0.66
N TYR A 363 -0.44 -23.42 0.91
CA TYR A 363 -1.00 -23.41 2.26
C TYR A 363 -0.44 -24.53 3.15
N ARG A 364 -0.11 -25.70 2.56
CA ARG A 364 0.35 -26.90 3.28
C ARG A 364 1.86 -27.07 3.31
N ALA A 365 2.60 -26.29 2.52
CA ALA A 365 4.05 -26.31 2.50
C ALA A 365 4.63 -26.13 3.90
N LYS A 366 5.64 -26.93 4.22
CA LYS A 366 6.36 -26.90 5.50
C LYS A 366 7.76 -26.31 5.35
N SER A 367 8.31 -26.39 4.14
CA SER A 367 9.64 -25.94 3.75
C SER A 367 9.64 -25.38 2.33
N SER A 368 10.70 -24.65 1.98
CA SER A 368 10.93 -24.17 0.61
C SER A 368 11.00 -25.30 -0.42
N ALA A 369 11.54 -26.47 -0.03
CA ALA A 369 11.67 -27.64 -0.89
C ALA A 369 10.31 -28.15 -1.41
N ASP A 370 9.22 -27.95 -0.65
CA ASP A 370 7.86 -28.33 -1.07
C ASP A 370 7.38 -27.48 -2.26
N LEU A 371 7.97 -26.29 -2.47
CA LEU A 371 7.54 -25.32 -3.46
C LEU A 371 8.47 -25.21 -4.67
N GLU A 372 9.69 -25.74 -4.61
CA GLU A 372 10.72 -25.61 -5.65
C GLU A 372 10.27 -26.08 -7.04
N ASN A 373 9.40 -27.09 -7.12
CA ASN A 373 8.94 -27.64 -8.39
C ASN A 373 7.68 -26.95 -8.93
N ILE A 374 6.97 -26.18 -8.12
CA ILE A 374 5.67 -25.58 -8.48
C ILE A 374 5.69 -24.06 -8.49
N PHE A 375 6.73 -23.40 -7.99
CA PHE A 375 6.79 -21.94 -7.87
C PHE A 375 8.16 -21.37 -8.23
N GLU A 376 8.18 -20.18 -8.85
CA GLU A 376 9.38 -19.41 -9.15
C GLU A 376 9.87 -18.65 -7.90
N ILE A 377 10.49 -19.40 -6.98
CA ILE A 377 10.89 -18.89 -5.65
C ILE A 377 11.84 -17.68 -5.75
N ASP A 378 12.89 -17.73 -6.58
CA ASP A 378 13.85 -16.62 -6.67
C ASP A 378 13.22 -15.34 -7.20
N HIS A 379 12.27 -15.45 -8.14
CA HIS A 379 11.53 -14.31 -8.63
C HIS A 379 10.67 -13.72 -7.52
N PHE A 380 9.90 -14.56 -6.80
CA PHE A 380 9.10 -14.10 -5.67
C PHE A 380 9.94 -13.45 -4.57
N LEU A 381 11.09 -14.03 -4.21
CA LEU A 381 12.00 -13.44 -3.23
C LEU A 381 12.59 -12.11 -3.69
N THR A 382 12.79 -11.92 -5.00
CA THR A 382 13.22 -10.64 -5.58
C THR A 382 12.12 -9.59 -5.48
N GLU A 383 10.88 -9.95 -5.80
CA GLU A 383 9.69 -9.10 -5.61
C GLU A 383 9.52 -8.70 -4.14
N MET A 384 9.68 -9.63 -3.19
CA MET A 384 9.63 -9.31 -1.76
C MET A 384 10.76 -8.37 -1.31
N ALA A 385 11.94 -8.47 -1.92
CA ALA A 385 13.03 -7.53 -1.66
C ALA A 385 12.71 -6.14 -2.21
N ILE A 386 12.10 -6.05 -3.41
CA ILE A 386 11.64 -4.80 -4.00
C ILE A 386 10.55 -4.17 -3.12
N ASP A 387 9.48 -4.90 -2.80
CA ASP A 387 8.39 -4.44 -1.93
C ASP A 387 8.92 -3.93 -0.59
N TYR A 388 9.85 -4.66 0.02
CA TYR A 388 10.48 -4.26 1.26
C TYR A 388 11.27 -2.96 1.10
N LEU A 389 12.16 -2.85 0.11
CA LEU A 389 12.96 -1.64 -0.10
C LEU A 389 12.11 -0.42 -0.47
N LEU A 390 11.01 -0.62 -1.17
CA LEU A 390 10.10 0.44 -1.56
C LEU A 390 9.02 0.74 -0.50
N GLY A 391 8.86 -0.11 0.51
CA GLY A 391 7.78 0.01 1.48
C GLY A 391 6.40 -0.20 0.85
N SER A 392 6.32 -1.05 -0.18
CA SER A 392 5.13 -1.35 -0.98
C SER A 392 4.18 -2.23 -0.19
N TRP A 393 3.36 -1.58 0.64
CA TRP A 393 2.47 -2.27 1.57
C TRP A 393 1.17 -2.74 0.92
N ASP A 394 0.80 -2.19 -0.25
CA ASP A 394 -0.49 -2.44 -0.91
C ASP A 394 -0.47 -3.67 -1.85
N HIS A 395 0.62 -4.44 -1.83
CA HIS A 395 0.77 -5.68 -2.59
C HIS A 395 0.36 -6.91 -1.75
N VAL A 396 1.17 -7.98 -1.76
CA VAL A 396 0.94 -9.17 -0.93
C VAL A 396 0.99 -8.87 0.57
N HIS A 397 1.70 -7.81 0.96
CA HIS A 397 1.84 -7.35 2.33
C HIS A 397 0.61 -6.60 2.85
N ASN A 398 -0.42 -6.36 2.01
CA ASN A 398 -1.59 -5.60 2.42
C ASN A 398 -2.30 -6.34 3.57
N PRO A 399 -2.43 -5.72 4.77
CA PRO A 399 -3.00 -6.38 5.93
C PRO A 399 -4.51 -6.66 5.78
N THR A 400 -5.17 -5.98 4.85
CA THR A 400 -6.62 -5.91 4.67
C THR A 400 -7.16 -6.55 3.40
N THR A 401 -6.32 -6.95 2.43
CA THR A 401 -6.81 -7.52 1.16
C THR A 401 -5.86 -8.52 0.51
N GLY A 402 -4.55 -8.26 0.46
CA GLY A 402 -3.63 -8.99 -0.42
C GLY A 402 -4.00 -8.76 -1.90
N HIS A 403 -3.56 -7.62 -2.45
CA HIS A 403 -4.00 -7.09 -3.75
C HIS A 403 -2.79 -6.82 -4.65
N ASN A 404 -3.00 -6.34 -5.87
CA ASN A 404 -1.97 -5.72 -6.75
C ASN A 404 -0.93 -6.71 -7.29
N PHE A 405 -1.34 -7.95 -7.54
CA PHE A 405 -0.51 -8.91 -8.26
C PHE A 405 -1.33 -9.88 -9.12
N TYR A 406 -0.62 -10.56 -10.01
CA TYR A 406 -1.11 -11.67 -10.79
C TYR A 406 -0.39 -12.95 -10.41
N LEU A 407 -1.06 -14.07 -10.59
CA LEU A 407 -0.47 -15.41 -10.58
C LEU A 407 -0.59 -16.01 -11.97
N TYR A 408 0.53 -16.47 -12.53
CA TYR A 408 0.57 -17.11 -13.83
C TYR A 408 1.22 -18.49 -13.76
N LYS A 409 0.54 -19.53 -14.27
CA LYS A 409 1.13 -20.88 -14.43
C LYS A 409 1.83 -20.99 -15.78
N LYS A 410 3.16 -21.06 -15.76
CA LYS A 410 3.97 -21.21 -16.97
C LYS A 410 3.82 -22.61 -17.57
N LYS A 411 4.15 -22.75 -18.87
CA LYS A 411 4.17 -24.03 -19.59
C LYS A 411 5.03 -25.14 -18.96
N ASN A 412 6.03 -24.78 -18.15
CA ASN A 412 6.85 -25.74 -17.41
C ASN A 412 6.20 -26.23 -16.10
N GLY A 413 4.96 -25.82 -15.81
CA GLY A 413 4.19 -26.19 -14.63
C GLY A 413 4.41 -25.29 -13.41
N LYS A 414 5.40 -24.39 -13.42
CA LYS A 414 5.68 -23.48 -12.31
C LYS A 414 4.82 -22.22 -12.37
N TRP A 415 4.33 -21.81 -11.21
CA TRP A 415 3.67 -20.54 -10.99
C TRP A 415 4.67 -19.41 -10.78
N ILE A 416 4.31 -18.20 -11.24
CA ILE A 416 5.06 -16.97 -11.02
C ILE A 416 4.14 -15.87 -10.48
N TYR A 417 4.64 -15.11 -9.53
CA TYR A 417 4.01 -13.90 -8.97
C TYR A 417 4.39 -12.69 -9.82
N LEU A 418 3.44 -11.81 -10.17
CA LEU A 418 3.71 -10.65 -11.01
C LEU A 418 3.03 -9.40 -10.42
N SER A 419 3.81 -8.48 -9.83
CA SER A 419 3.31 -7.27 -9.17
C SER A 419 2.87 -6.18 -10.16
N TYR A 420 1.90 -5.35 -9.76
CA TYR A 420 1.49 -4.17 -10.53
C TYR A 420 0.90 -3.09 -9.59
N ASP A 421 0.67 -1.87 -10.10
CA ASP A 421 0.02 -0.77 -9.36
C ASP A 421 0.90 -0.10 -8.29
N PHE A 422 1.97 0.55 -8.75
CA PHE A 422 3.08 1.03 -7.90
C PHE A 422 2.95 2.49 -7.44
N ASP A 423 1.76 3.11 -7.48
CA ASP A 423 1.61 4.53 -7.14
C ASP A 423 1.74 4.80 -5.63
N LEU A 424 1.49 3.79 -4.80
CA LEU A 424 1.63 3.84 -3.34
C LEU A 424 3.00 3.38 -2.82
N ASP A 425 3.96 3.15 -3.72
CA ASP A 425 5.30 2.75 -3.36
C ASP A 425 6.13 3.94 -2.83
N PHE A 426 7.35 3.65 -2.37
CA PHE A 426 8.21 4.59 -1.64
C PHE A 426 7.53 5.13 -0.36
N GLY A 427 6.87 4.21 0.37
CA GLY A 427 6.34 4.44 1.71
C GLY A 427 5.03 5.23 1.80
N ILE A 428 4.26 5.37 0.73
CA ILE A 428 2.97 6.08 0.79
C ILE A 428 1.88 5.12 1.29
N PRO A 429 1.09 5.44 2.35
CA PRO A 429 1.19 6.56 3.28
C PRO A 429 1.71 6.13 4.67
N ARG A 430 2.56 5.10 4.74
CA ARG A 430 2.94 4.45 6.00
C ARG A 430 4.32 4.90 6.49
N ASP A 431 4.29 5.88 7.38
CA ASP A 431 5.48 6.54 7.94
C ASP A 431 6.46 5.61 8.66
N GLY A 432 5.95 4.56 9.31
CA GLY A 432 6.74 3.65 10.13
C GLY A 432 7.60 2.67 9.33
N TYR A 433 7.54 2.67 7.99
CA TYR A 433 8.16 1.62 7.18
C TYR A 433 9.60 1.91 6.77
N ILE A 434 10.11 3.11 6.98
CA ILE A 434 11.42 3.52 6.48
C ILE A 434 12.60 2.83 7.21
N SER A 435 12.44 2.55 8.51
CA SER A 435 13.50 2.01 9.37
C SER A 435 13.06 0.76 10.14
N ILE A 436 12.47 -0.21 9.44
CA ILE A 436 12.04 -1.49 10.01
C ILE A 436 12.64 -2.67 9.25
N SER A 437 12.87 -3.78 9.97
CA SER A 437 13.29 -5.07 9.40
C SER A 437 12.22 -5.67 8.48
N PHE A 438 12.59 -6.68 7.68
CA PHE A 438 11.61 -7.37 6.82
C PHE A 438 10.51 -8.04 7.66
N GLU A 439 10.87 -8.66 8.78
CA GLU A 439 9.93 -9.32 9.69
C GLU A 439 8.87 -8.36 10.25
N GLN A 440 9.27 -7.12 10.57
CA GLN A 440 8.34 -6.07 11.03
C GLN A 440 7.50 -5.49 9.90
N PHE A 441 8.01 -5.50 8.67
CA PHE A 441 7.31 -5.00 7.49
C PHE A 441 6.25 -5.98 7.00
N THR A 442 6.58 -7.26 6.96
CA THR A 442 5.74 -8.27 6.32
C THR A 442 4.55 -8.67 7.17
N LYS A 443 3.46 -9.04 6.48
CA LYS A 443 2.35 -9.79 7.05
C LYS A 443 2.75 -11.25 7.26
N GLN A 444 2.20 -11.87 8.31
CA GLN A 444 2.32 -13.31 8.55
C GLN A 444 1.57 -14.10 7.46
N LEU A 445 2.30 -14.80 6.61
CA LEU A 445 1.77 -15.67 5.55
C LEU A 445 2.59 -16.95 5.51
N ASN A 446 1.96 -18.10 5.28
CA ASN A 446 2.69 -19.38 5.27
C ASN A 446 3.82 -19.38 4.22
N ILE A 447 3.57 -18.79 3.05
CA ILE A 447 4.58 -18.67 1.99
C ILE A 447 5.78 -17.80 2.41
N ILE A 448 5.55 -16.72 3.15
CA ILE A 448 6.63 -15.86 3.68
C ILE A 448 7.40 -16.59 4.79
N ASP A 449 6.70 -17.34 5.64
CA ASP A 449 7.33 -18.12 6.70
C ASP A 449 8.27 -19.19 6.14
N VAL A 450 7.81 -19.96 5.16
CA VAL A 450 8.57 -21.09 4.59
C VAL A 450 9.69 -20.65 3.66
N LEU A 451 9.53 -19.50 2.97
CA LEU A 451 10.52 -19.01 2.01
C LEU A 451 11.50 -17.98 2.61
N ILE A 452 11.14 -17.30 3.70
CA ILE A 452 11.92 -16.19 4.26
C ILE A 452 12.14 -16.33 5.77
N LEU A 453 11.10 -16.30 6.60
CA LEU A 453 11.30 -16.08 8.05
C LEU A 453 11.94 -17.28 8.77
N LYS A 454 11.69 -18.52 8.34
CA LYS A 454 12.33 -19.73 8.92
C LYS A 454 13.81 -19.86 8.55
N ASP A 455 14.17 -19.48 7.33
CA ASP A 455 15.55 -19.44 6.84
C ASP A 455 15.73 -18.25 5.88
N PRO A 456 16.20 -17.10 6.37
CA PRO A 456 16.29 -15.88 5.58
C PRO A 456 17.51 -15.85 4.66
N THR A 457 18.39 -16.86 4.68
CA THR A 457 19.68 -16.85 3.97
C THR A 457 19.53 -16.54 2.47
N ARG A 458 18.57 -17.20 1.81
CA ARG A 458 18.32 -16.99 0.37
C ARG A 458 17.77 -15.60 0.09
N PHE A 459 16.81 -15.15 0.90
CA PHE A 459 16.21 -13.83 0.79
C PHE A 459 17.25 -12.72 1.02
N GLU A 460 18.04 -12.80 2.09
CA GLU A 460 19.06 -11.79 2.40
C GLU A 460 20.12 -11.68 1.30
N LYS A 461 20.50 -12.79 0.67
CA LYS A 461 21.39 -12.78 -0.49
C LYS A 461 20.77 -12.02 -1.67
N ILE A 462 19.49 -12.24 -1.95
CA ILE A 462 18.75 -11.54 -3.02
C ILE A 462 18.58 -10.05 -2.66
N LEU A 463 18.20 -9.74 -1.42
CA LEU A 463 18.07 -8.37 -0.92
C LEU A 463 19.37 -7.59 -1.12
N LYS A 464 20.51 -8.17 -0.71
CA LYS A 464 21.83 -7.56 -0.90
C LYS A 464 22.13 -7.32 -2.39
N TYR A 465 21.81 -8.29 -3.24
CA TYR A 465 21.94 -8.15 -4.69
C TYR A 465 21.09 -7.00 -5.25
N VAL A 466 19.82 -6.88 -4.85
CA VAL A 466 18.92 -5.81 -5.30
C VAL A 466 19.43 -4.43 -4.84
N VAL A 467 19.88 -4.30 -3.59
CA VAL A 467 20.48 -3.06 -3.08
C VAL A 467 21.72 -2.68 -3.88
N ASP A 468 22.65 -3.62 -4.12
CA ASP A 468 23.89 -3.34 -4.85
C ASP A 468 23.66 -2.99 -6.32
N LYS A 469 22.69 -3.64 -6.97
CA LYS A 469 22.44 -3.49 -8.41
C LYS A 469 21.54 -2.32 -8.77
N VAL A 470 20.60 -1.97 -7.90
CA VAL A 470 19.61 -0.95 -8.22
C VAL A 470 19.25 -0.06 -7.04
N PHE A 471 18.88 -0.57 -5.87
CA PHE A 471 18.41 0.27 -4.75
C PHE A 471 19.58 0.91 -3.98
N ASN A 472 20.35 1.73 -4.69
CA ASN A 472 21.49 2.47 -4.18
C ASN A 472 21.35 3.94 -4.60
N PRO A 473 21.51 4.92 -3.70
CA PRO A 473 21.46 6.34 -4.04
C PRO A 473 22.37 6.75 -5.21
N ALA A 474 23.57 6.15 -5.31
CA ALA A 474 24.51 6.40 -6.42
C ALA A 474 23.95 5.99 -7.79
N ILE A 475 22.96 5.08 -7.81
CA ILE A 475 22.32 4.54 -9.01
C ILE A 475 20.97 5.23 -9.24
N LEU A 476 20.12 5.34 -8.21
CA LEU A 476 18.77 5.87 -8.35
C LEU A 476 18.72 7.40 -8.42
N PHE A 477 19.62 8.14 -7.74
CA PHE A 477 19.54 9.60 -7.78
C PHE A 477 19.80 10.17 -9.18
N PRO A 478 20.84 9.73 -9.92
CA PRO A 478 21.04 10.18 -11.30
C PRO A 478 19.86 9.81 -12.21
N HIS A 479 19.27 8.63 -12.03
CA HIS A 479 18.10 8.20 -12.82
C HIS A 479 16.85 9.05 -12.52
N ILE A 480 16.60 9.36 -11.25
CA ILE A 480 15.55 10.30 -10.85
C ILE A 480 15.78 11.68 -11.49
N ASP A 481 17.01 12.19 -11.45
CA ASP A 481 17.36 13.49 -12.04
C ASP A 481 17.15 13.51 -13.56
N GLU A 482 17.51 12.42 -14.24
CA GLU A 482 17.28 12.25 -15.66
C GLU A 482 15.79 12.26 -16.01
N LEU A 483 14.99 11.39 -15.37
CA LEU A 483 13.55 11.34 -15.59
C LEU A 483 12.87 12.67 -15.26
N LYS A 484 13.24 13.29 -14.13
CA LYS A 484 12.70 14.59 -13.71
C LYS A 484 12.99 15.66 -14.76
N ASN A 485 14.21 15.73 -15.29
CA ASN A 485 14.58 16.68 -16.32
C ASN A 485 13.83 16.40 -17.64
N PHE A 486 13.72 15.13 -18.03
CA PHE A 486 13.02 14.68 -19.22
C PHE A 486 11.53 15.09 -19.21
N ILE A 487 10.82 14.87 -18.11
CA ILE A 487 9.38 15.17 -18.03
C ILE A 487 9.04 16.61 -17.64
N LYS A 488 10.01 17.40 -17.14
CA LYS A 488 9.79 18.76 -16.62
C LYS A 488 8.98 19.68 -17.56
N PRO A 489 9.23 19.74 -18.88
CA PRO A 489 8.44 20.58 -19.78
C PRO A 489 6.96 20.17 -19.82
N TYR A 490 6.69 18.86 -19.79
CA TYR A 490 5.34 18.30 -19.84
C TYR A 490 4.60 18.47 -18.52
N VAL A 491 5.28 18.31 -17.39
CA VAL A 491 4.73 18.60 -16.06
C VAL A 491 4.37 20.07 -15.94
N LYS A 492 5.22 20.98 -16.45
CA LYS A 492 4.91 22.42 -16.47
C LYS A 492 3.64 22.69 -17.28
N ALA A 493 3.50 22.09 -18.46
CA ALA A 493 2.30 22.21 -19.28
C ALA A 493 1.05 21.64 -18.56
N ASP A 494 1.19 20.49 -17.90
CA ASP A 494 0.11 19.85 -17.13
C ASP A 494 -0.38 20.69 -15.94
N LYS A 495 0.54 21.44 -15.32
CA LYS A 495 0.28 22.29 -14.16
C LYS A 495 0.04 23.76 -14.52
N THR A 496 -0.18 24.06 -15.81
CA THR A 496 -0.54 25.41 -16.28
C THR A 496 -2.01 25.40 -16.69
N PRO A 497 -2.89 26.20 -16.04
CA PRO A 497 -4.26 26.30 -16.47
C PRO A 497 -4.36 27.07 -17.80
N ASP A 498 -5.43 26.81 -18.54
CA ASP A 498 -5.80 27.60 -19.71
C ASP A 498 -6.38 28.98 -19.34
N GLU A 499 -6.81 29.74 -20.35
CA GLU A 499 -7.41 31.06 -20.18
C GLU A 499 -8.68 31.09 -19.31
N ASN A 500 -9.35 29.93 -19.14
CA ASN A 500 -10.53 29.77 -18.30
C ASN A 500 -10.20 29.27 -16.89
N GLY A 501 -8.92 29.06 -16.57
CA GLY A 501 -8.50 28.48 -15.30
C GLY A 501 -8.59 26.95 -15.25
N GLU A 502 -8.89 26.27 -16.36
CA GLU A 502 -8.98 24.81 -16.41
C GLU A 502 -7.60 24.19 -16.60
N TYR A 503 -7.28 23.17 -15.81
CA TYR A 503 -6.04 22.40 -15.98
C TYR A 503 -6.24 21.22 -16.96
N PRO A 504 -5.23 20.86 -17.77
CA PRO A 504 -5.29 19.74 -18.70
C PRO A 504 -5.80 18.44 -18.07
N GLY A 505 -6.84 17.87 -18.68
CA GLY A 505 -7.41 16.56 -18.31
C GLY A 505 -8.05 16.47 -16.93
N ARG A 506 -8.15 17.57 -16.16
CA ARG A 506 -8.82 17.59 -14.85
C ARG A 506 -10.34 17.61 -15.00
N LEU A 507 -10.88 16.47 -15.45
CA LEU A 507 -12.31 16.32 -15.69
C LEU A 507 -13.13 16.25 -14.38
N ASN A 508 -12.55 15.70 -13.30
CA ASN A 508 -13.19 15.72 -12.00
C ASN A 508 -12.86 17.03 -11.27
N THR A 509 -13.79 17.99 -11.34
CA THR A 509 -13.63 19.32 -10.75
C THR A 509 -13.74 19.36 -9.23
N LYS A 510 -14.18 18.26 -8.59
CA LYS A 510 -14.33 18.16 -7.14
C LYS A 510 -13.10 17.59 -6.43
N ALA A 511 -12.14 17.06 -7.20
CA ALA A 511 -10.97 16.39 -6.64
C ALA A 511 -9.94 17.39 -6.10
N THR A 512 -9.27 17.01 -5.00
CA THR A 512 -8.33 17.86 -4.26
C THR A 512 -6.86 17.49 -4.46
N ASP A 513 -6.58 16.59 -5.40
CA ASP A 513 -5.27 16.04 -5.73
C ASP A 513 -4.47 16.89 -6.75
N LEU A 514 -4.61 18.23 -6.70
CA LEU A 514 -3.82 19.13 -7.54
C LEU A 514 -2.57 19.60 -6.80
N TYR A 515 -1.42 19.06 -7.17
CA TYR A 515 -0.12 19.48 -6.63
C TYR A 515 0.49 20.61 -7.46
N SER A 516 1.05 21.64 -6.81
CA SER A 516 1.77 22.72 -7.48
C SER A 516 3.08 22.22 -8.14
N LEU A 517 3.65 23.03 -9.04
CA LEU A 517 4.96 22.72 -9.64
C LEU A 517 6.07 22.70 -8.58
N GLU A 518 5.97 23.55 -7.55
CA GLU A 518 6.91 23.56 -6.41
C GLU A 518 6.82 22.29 -5.57
N VAL A 519 5.60 21.78 -5.32
CA VAL A 519 5.39 20.50 -4.62
C VAL A 519 5.98 19.33 -5.43
N TRP A 520 5.73 19.30 -6.76
CA TRP A 520 6.30 18.28 -7.64
C TRP A 520 7.83 18.28 -7.62
N ASP A 521 8.44 19.45 -7.75
CA ASP A 521 9.90 19.59 -7.78
C ASP A 521 10.51 19.14 -6.45
N ALA A 522 9.94 19.58 -5.32
CA ALA A 522 10.43 19.30 -3.97
C ALA A 522 10.23 17.83 -3.55
N ALA A 523 9.11 17.21 -3.93
CA ALA A 523 8.78 15.81 -3.62
C ALA A 523 9.59 14.80 -4.44
N SER A 524 10.10 15.22 -5.59
CA SER A 524 11.06 14.40 -6.36
C SER A 524 12.45 14.39 -5.71
N GLU A 525 12.73 15.38 -4.86
CA GLU A 525 13.98 15.50 -4.10
C GLU A 525 13.82 14.93 -2.68
N PHE A 526 14.21 15.69 -1.66
CA PHE A 526 14.24 15.26 -0.26
C PHE A 526 13.12 15.84 0.59
N THR A 527 12.22 16.65 0.00
CA THR A 527 11.22 17.39 0.77
C THR A 527 10.01 16.54 1.04
N ARG A 528 9.64 16.39 2.32
CA ARG A 528 8.36 15.83 2.72
C ARG A 528 7.24 16.82 2.38
N VAL A 529 6.22 16.39 1.64
CA VAL A 529 5.14 17.29 1.16
C VAL A 529 3.77 16.77 1.59
N LYS A 530 2.80 17.69 1.69
CA LYS A 530 1.40 17.35 2.01
C LYS A 530 0.77 16.60 0.83
N THR A 531 0.02 15.55 1.13
CA THR A 531 -0.79 14.80 0.16
C THR A 531 -2.20 14.61 0.70
N LYS A 532 -3.10 14.07 -0.12
CA LYS A 532 -4.43 13.64 0.34
C LYS A 532 -4.38 12.52 1.38
N TYR A 533 -3.25 11.79 1.47
CA TYR A 533 -2.98 10.78 2.48
C TYR A 533 -2.16 11.36 3.64
N ASN A 534 -2.43 12.62 4.01
CA ASN A 534 -1.66 13.43 4.95
C ASN A 534 -0.34 13.96 4.37
N TYR A 535 0.65 13.11 4.12
CA TYR A 535 1.93 13.51 3.53
C TYR A 535 2.65 12.36 2.82
N THR A 536 3.76 12.68 2.15
CA THR A 536 4.72 11.69 1.64
C THR A 536 6.14 12.21 1.77
N TYR A 537 7.11 11.31 1.95
CA TYR A 537 8.53 11.64 1.85
C TYR A 537 8.91 12.02 0.42
N GLY A 538 9.95 12.86 0.30
CA GLY A 538 10.62 13.04 -0.98
C GLY A 538 11.24 11.71 -1.45
N LEU A 539 11.22 11.43 -2.75
CA LEU A 539 11.73 10.17 -3.30
C LEU A 539 13.18 9.89 -2.89
N LYS A 540 14.06 10.89 -3.02
CA LYS A 540 15.47 10.74 -2.64
C LYS A 540 15.65 10.62 -1.13
N TYR A 541 14.78 11.23 -0.34
CA TYR A 541 14.77 11.06 1.12
C TYR A 541 14.43 9.61 1.50
N TRP A 542 13.36 9.04 0.94
CA TRP A 542 12.99 7.65 1.19
C TRP A 542 14.15 6.70 0.88
N ILE A 543 14.72 6.82 -0.33
CA ILE A 543 15.81 5.96 -0.80
C ILE A 543 17.03 6.08 0.12
N LEU A 544 17.45 7.29 0.49
CA LEU A 544 18.62 7.51 1.35
C LEU A 544 18.48 6.83 2.71
N TYR A 545 17.37 7.10 3.40
CA TYR A 545 17.16 6.62 4.76
C TYR A 545 16.89 5.12 4.79
N ARG A 546 16.14 4.60 3.82
CA ARG A 546 15.95 3.16 3.67
C ARG A 546 17.28 2.49 3.39
N TYR A 547 18.06 2.97 2.42
CA TYR A 547 19.40 2.47 2.09
C TYR A 547 20.31 2.41 3.32
N ARG A 548 20.40 3.49 4.10
CA ARG A 548 21.17 3.52 5.36
C ARG A 548 20.74 2.43 6.33
N PHE A 549 19.42 2.29 6.53
CA PHE A 549 18.87 1.28 7.43
C PHE A 549 19.25 -0.13 6.98
N VAL A 550 18.96 -0.53 5.73
CA VAL A 550 19.29 -1.87 5.23
C VAL A 550 20.80 -2.14 5.27
N CYS A 551 21.62 -1.15 4.91
CA CYS A 551 23.07 -1.28 4.95
C CYS A 551 23.60 -1.60 6.35
N ARG A 552 23.05 -0.96 7.38
CA ARG A 552 23.43 -1.20 8.78
C ARG A 552 22.88 -2.53 9.27
N TYR A 553 21.57 -2.73 9.13
CA TYR A 553 20.86 -3.88 9.68
C TYR A 553 21.35 -5.21 9.11
N TYR A 554 21.69 -5.25 7.81
CA TYR A 554 22.18 -6.45 7.14
C TYR A 554 23.72 -6.48 6.95
N GLU A 555 24.43 -5.58 7.63
CA GLU A 555 25.90 -5.49 7.66
C GLU A 555 26.52 -5.45 6.26
N MET A 556 25.97 -4.60 5.39
CA MET A 556 26.39 -4.48 4.00
C MET A 556 27.55 -3.49 3.84
N LYS A 557 28.44 -3.76 2.89
CA LYS A 557 29.42 -2.77 2.43
C LYS A 557 28.75 -1.81 1.46
N CYS A 558 28.35 -0.65 1.96
CA CYS A 558 27.61 0.35 1.19
C CYS A 558 28.47 1.57 0.80
N ASP A 559 27.92 2.41 -0.08
CA ASP A 559 28.60 3.61 -0.57
C ASP A 559 28.91 4.59 0.58
N PRO A 560 30.19 4.90 0.84
CA PRO A 560 30.62 5.72 1.98
C PRO A 560 30.02 7.12 1.97
N THR A 561 29.71 7.69 0.79
CA THR A 561 29.10 9.03 0.68
C THR A 561 27.69 9.04 1.25
N TYR A 562 26.91 8.00 1.01
CA TYR A 562 25.50 7.97 1.39
C TYR A 562 25.26 7.38 2.78
N ILE A 563 26.19 6.59 3.32
CA ILE A 563 26.13 6.16 4.73
C ILE A 563 26.62 7.23 5.72
N ASP A 564 27.34 8.25 5.23
CA ASP A 564 27.82 9.37 6.04
C ASP A 564 26.66 10.22 6.56
N GLU A 565 26.51 10.31 7.89
CA GLU A 565 25.49 11.13 8.54
C GLU A 565 25.69 12.64 8.29
N SER A 566 26.88 13.05 7.86
CA SER A 566 27.17 14.44 7.47
C SER A 566 26.66 14.79 6.07
N TYR A 567 26.16 13.83 5.29
CA TYR A 567 25.60 14.07 3.96
C TYR A 567 24.44 15.08 4.03
N THR A 568 24.66 16.24 3.43
CA THR A 568 23.67 17.33 3.40
C THR A 568 22.79 17.25 2.16
N PHE A 569 21.50 17.52 2.33
CA PHE A 569 20.55 17.61 1.22
C PHE A 569 19.61 18.81 1.38
N PRO A 570 19.15 19.40 0.26
CA PRO A 570 18.26 20.54 0.31
C PRO A 570 16.82 20.12 0.66
N VAL A 571 16.17 20.89 1.53
CA VAL A 571 14.74 20.76 1.83
C VAL A 571 14.06 22.08 1.50
N ASN A 572 13.02 22.04 0.64
CA ASN A 572 12.24 23.23 0.33
C ASN A 572 11.26 23.54 1.47
N LYS A 573 11.63 24.52 2.29
CA LYS A 573 10.85 24.94 3.47
C LYS A 573 9.49 25.57 3.17
N ASN A 574 9.23 26.01 1.94
CA ASN A 574 7.94 26.60 1.57
C ASN A 574 6.82 25.57 1.48
N VAL A 575 7.15 24.37 0.97
CA VAL A 575 6.20 23.27 0.75
C VAL A 575 6.44 22.09 1.67
N GLU A 576 7.43 22.19 2.57
CA GLU A 576 7.72 21.18 3.59
C GLU A 576 6.50 21.00 4.50
N TYR A 577 5.96 19.78 4.50
CA TYR A 577 4.98 19.36 5.49
C TYR A 577 5.66 19.21 6.85
N LYS A 578 5.21 20.01 7.81
CA LYS A 578 5.66 19.97 9.21
C LYS A 578 4.61 19.22 10.02
N SER A 579 4.86 17.94 10.30
CA SER A 579 4.02 17.14 11.19
C SER A 579 4.02 17.73 12.61
N ALA A 580 2.88 17.66 13.31
CA ALA A 580 2.77 17.96 14.73
C ALA A 580 3.32 16.84 15.63
N ILE A 581 3.46 15.62 15.07
CA ILE A 581 4.10 14.46 15.71
C ILE A 581 5.47 14.24 15.03
N PRO A 582 6.60 14.31 15.77
CA PRO A 582 7.89 13.97 15.21
C PRO A 582 7.90 12.50 14.76
N VAL A 583 8.27 12.24 13.51
CA VAL A 583 8.71 10.88 13.14
C VAL A 583 10.08 10.72 13.79
N PRO A 584 10.30 9.69 14.63
CA PRO A 584 11.58 9.50 15.28
C PRO A 584 12.68 9.42 14.21
N PRO A 585 13.86 10.03 14.44
CA PRO A 585 15.00 9.83 13.56
C PRO A 585 15.32 8.33 13.48
N PRO A 586 15.89 7.86 12.36
CA PRO A 586 16.29 6.46 12.22
C PRO A 586 17.15 6.04 13.42
N PRO A 587 17.03 4.78 13.88
CA PRO A 587 17.80 4.32 15.02
C PRO A 587 19.31 4.45 14.77
N PRO A 588 20.11 4.62 15.84
CA PRO A 588 21.55 4.84 15.73
C PRO A 588 22.30 3.69 15.03
N PRO A 589 23.56 3.91 14.60
CA PRO A 589 24.35 3.02 13.74
C PRO A 589 24.64 1.60 14.27
N HIS A 590 24.06 1.17 15.39
CA HIS A 590 24.32 -0.11 16.05
C HIS A 590 23.10 -1.02 16.20
N VAL A 591 22.02 -0.82 15.42
CA VAL A 591 20.92 -1.81 15.35
C VAL A 591 21.46 -3.12 14.76
N SER A 592 21.98 -3.95 15.64
CA SER A 592 22.47 -5.29 15.35
C SER A 592 21.25 -6.20 15.35
N ARG A 593 21.19 -7.13 14.41
CA ARG A 593 20.20 -8.22 14.45
C ARG A 593 20.30 -8.92 15.82
N PRO A 594 19.20 -9.18 16.54
CA PRO A 594 19.27 -10.00 17.75
C PRO A 594 19.86 -11.37 17.38
N ASP A 595 20.92 -11.74 18.09
CA ASP A 595 21.72 -12.93 17.84
C ASP A 595 20.84 -14.19 17.95
N SER A 596 20.61 -14.89 16.84
CA SER A 596 19.73 -16.07 16.76
C SER A 596 20.34 -17.34 17.37
N SER A 597 21.47 -17.22 18.07
CA SER A 597 22.31 -18.34 18.50
C SER A 597 21.98 -18.93 19.88
N ASN A 598 20.93 -18.49 20.58
CA ASN A 598 20.53 -19.08 21.88
C ASN A 598 19.03 -19.43 21.96
N VAL A 599 18.57 -20.38 21.13
CA VAL A 599 17.37 -21.18 21.46
C VAL A 599 17.84 -22.57 21.87
N SER A 600 18.39 -22.67 23.08
CA SER A 600 18.60 -23.96 23.74
C SER A 600 17.25 -24.54 24.13
N THR A 601 16.93 -25.66 23.50
CA THR A 601 15.79 -26.53 23.78
C THR A 601 15.95 -27.12 25.17
N SER A 602 15.11 -26.74 26.14
CA SER A 602 15.00 -27.47 27.41
C SER A 602 13.74 -28.34 27.40
N THR A 603 13.93 -29.61 27.05
CA THR A 603 13.02 -30.71 27.35
C THR A 603 12.77 -30.86 28.84
N GLY A 604 11.53 -31.21 29.19
CA GLY A 604 10.99 -31.13 30.54
C GLY A 604 11.57 -32.09 31.58
N SER A 605 11.38 -31.69 32.83
CA SER A 605 11.32 -32.58 33.98
C SER A 605 10.22 -32.10 34.94
N THR A 606 9.27 -32.99 35.15
CA THR A 606 8.19 -32.95 36.13
C THR A 606 8.75 -32.88 37.55
N GLU A 607 8.23 -32.01 38.43
CA GLU A 607 7.98 -32.36 39.82
C GLU A 607 7.06 -31.37 40.58
N SER A 608 6.01 -31.97 41.15
CA SER A 608 5.30 -31.68 42.39
C SER A 608 4.78 -30.27 42.73
N THR A 609 3.45 -30.21 42.67
CA THR A 609 2.48 -29.37 43.38
C THR A 609 2.85 -29.04 44.83
N SER A 610 2.89 -27.75 45.15
CA SER A 610 2.50 -27.23 46.46
C SER A 610 1.65 -25.97 46.27
N SER A 611 0.39 -26.09 46.68
CA SER A 611 -0.64 -25.06 46.63
C SER A 611 -0.35 -23.91 47.59
N VAL A 612 -0.29 -22.67 47.08
CA VAL A 612 -0.36 -21.43 47.87
C VAL A 612 -1.57 -20.63 47.38
N PRO A 613 -2.38 -20.03 48.26
CA PRO A 613 -3.68 -19.46 47.90
C PRO A 613 -3.53 -18.20 47.05
N ILE A 614 -4.38 -18.07 46.04
CA ILE A 614 -4.55 -16.86 45.26
C ILE A 614 -5.21 -15.80 46.16
N SER A 615 -4.39 -14.87 46.64
CA SER A 615 -4.83 -13.57 47.15
C SER A 615 -4.90 -12.60 45.97
N SER A 616 -6.10 -12.13 45.67
CA SER A 616 -6.35 -11.03 44.75
C SER A 616 -5.68 -9.74 45.27
N SER A 617 -4.63 -9.28 44.59
CA SER A 617 -4.21 -7.88 44.66
C SER A 617 -3.79 -7.40 43.28
N THR A 618 -4.56 -6.47 42.75
CA THR A 618 -4.23 -5.59 41.62
C THR A 618 -3.02 -4.74 42.00
N LYS A 619 -1.83 -5.06 41.48
CA LYS A 619 -0.71 -4.12 41.51
C LYS A 619 -0.82 -3.16 40.32
N SER A 620 -1.30 -1.96 40.61
CA SER A 620 -1.08 -0.76 39.82
C SER A 620 0.43 -0.52 39.66
N SER A 621 0.96 -0.56 38.43
CA SER A 621 2.33 -0.15 38.16
C SER A 621 2.40 1.39 38.20
N SER A 622 3.05 1.96 39.21
CA SER A 622 3.26 3.40 39.34
C SER A 622 4.14 3.93 38.20
N ILE A 623 3.67 4.95 37.48
CA ILE A 623 4.42 5.66 36.43
C ILE A 623 5.64 6.35 37.06
N GLN A 624 6.83 6.15 36.48
CA GLN A 624 8.11 6.60 37.01
C GLN A 624 8.69 7.81 36.27
N CYS A 625 8.41 7.94 34.97
CA CYS A 625 8.84 9.06 34.12
C CYS A 625 7.72 9.47 33.17
N TRP A 626 7.77 10.71 32.70
CA TRP A 626 6.76 11.27 31.82
C TRP A 626 6.63 10.53 30.48
N ALA A 627 7.73 9.98 29.97
CA ALA A 627 7.78 9.23 28.71
C ALA A 627 6.89 7.98 28.70
N GLN A 628 6.62 7.37 29.86
CA GLN A 628 5.73 6.22 29.97
C GLN A 628 4.27 6.54 29.63
N LEU A 629 3.87 7.83 29.69
CA LEU A 629 2.54 8.25 29.27
C LEU A 629 2.33 8.12 27.75
N VAL A 630 3.41 8.14 26.98
CA VAL A 630 3.38 8.06 25.51
C VAL A 630 4.07 6.80 24.99
N GLY A 631 4.17 5.76 25.84
CA GLY A 631 4.60 4.42 25.45
C GLY A 631 6.09 4.10 25.60
N TYR A 632 6.90 5.02 26.12
CA TYR A 632 8.36 4.84 26.22
C TYR A 632 8.84 4.54 27.65
N GLY A 633 9.96 3.83 27.77
CA GLY A 633 10.57 3.51 29.07
C GLY A 633 11.22 4.71 29.76
N CYS A 634 11.58 4.57 31.04
CA CYS A 634 12.39 5.56 31.75
C CYS A 634 13.87 5.27 31.56
N CYS A 635 14.68 6.32 31.47
CA CYS A 635 16.12 6.14 31.33
C CYS A 635 16.71 5.51 32.60
N PRO A 636 17.77 4.69 32.47
CA PRO A 636 18.53 4.20 33.62
C PRO A 636 19.00 5.34 34.51
N GLU A 637 19.08 5.08 35.81
CA GLU A 637 19.62 6.06 36.77
C GLU A 637 21.06 6.45 36.38
N GLY A 638 21.30 7.77 36.24
CA GLY A 638 22.60 8.33 35.84
C GLY A 638 22.70 8.79 34.38
N THR A 639 21.67 8.57 33.55
CA THR A 639 21.61 9.14 32.19
C THR A 639 21.45 10.66 32.26
N ASN A 640 22.52 11.39 31.92
CA ASN A 640 22.55 12.86 31.92
C ASN A 640 22.56 13.47 30.50
N ASP A 641 22.77 12.66 29.47
CA ASP A 641 22.80 13.11 28.09
C ASP A 641 21.38 13.34 27.58
N VAL A 642 21.03 14.62 27.39
CA VAL A 642 19.72 15.03 26.88
C VAL A 642 19.84 15.20 25.38
N TYR A 643 19.17 14.34 24.63
CA TYR A 643 19.17 14.37 23.17
C TYR A 643 18.01 15.17 22.60
N TYR A 644 16.92 15.30 23.35
CA TYR A 644 15.70 15.99 22.95
C TYR A 644 14.88 16.44 24.17
N GLU A 645 14.08 17.50 24.03
CA GLU A 645 13.19 18.01 25.08
C GLU A 645 11.86 18.46 24.48
N ASP A 646 10.75 18.01 25.07
CA ASP A 646 9.38 18.37 24.68
C ASP A 646 8.45 18.57 25.90
N SER A 647 7.13 18.58 25.68
CA SER A 647 6.14 18.73 26.75
C SER A 647 6.09 17.58 27.76
N TYR A 648 6.66 16.42 27.43
CA TYR A 648 6.86 15.28 28.34
C TYR A 648 8.26 15.29 28.97
N GLY A 649 9.02 16.36 28.79
CA GLY A 649 10.30 16.59 29.42
C GLY A 649 11.49 16.19 28.55
N LYS A 650 12.58 15.81 29.21
CA LYS A 650 13.87 15.50 28.61
C LYS A 650 13.95 14.03 28.25
N TRP A 651 14.52 13.78 27.09
CA TRP A 651 14.65 12.46 26.49
C TRP A 651 16.11 12.09 26.33
N GLY A 652 16.39 10.83 26.64
CA GLY A 652 17.68 10.20 26.51
C GLY A 652 17.56 8.89 25.72
N ILE A 653 18.66 8.16 25.66
CA ILE A 653 18.72 6.83 25.07
C ILE A 653 19.14 5.84 26.16
N ASP A 654 18.37 4.77 26.35
CA ASP A 654 18.77 3.68 27.23
C ASP A 654 19.80 2.84 26.48
N LEU A 655 21.08 3.09 26.72
CA LEU A 655 22.18 2.41 26.03
C LEU A 655 22.20 0.88 26.25
N LYS A 656 21.47 0.34 27.24
CA LYS A 656 21.36 -1.11 27.45
C LYS A 656 20.23 -1.74 26.64
N LYS A 657 19.18 -0.98 26.35
CA LYS A 657 18.02 -1.43 25.57
C LYS A 657 17.99 -0.89 24.14
N GLU A 658 18.91 0.03 23.83
CA GLU A 658 19.05 0.71 22.55
C GLU A 658 17.75 1.42 22.11
N ASP A 659 17.00 1.97 23.07
CA ASP A 659 15.68 2.57 22.84
C ASP A 659 15.58 3.98 23.47
N TRP A 660 14.65 4.79 22.96
CA TRP A 660 14.32 6.09 23.52
C TRP A 660 13.75 5.94 24.93
N CYS A 661 14.19 6.82 25.82
CA CYS A 661 13.76 6.81 27.21
C CYS A 661 13.53 8.21 27.77
N GLY A 662 12.63 8.32 28.74
CA GLY A 662 12.38 9.57 29.46
C GLY A 662 13.36 9.76 30.60
N ILE A 663 14.07 10.88 30.60
CA ILE A 663 14.94 11.32 31.71
C ILE A 663 14.08 12.00 32.79
N THR A 664 13.05 12.74 32.39
CA THR A 664 12.25 13.53 33.33
C THR A 664 11.36 12.64 34.22
N PRO A 665 11.57 12.65 35.55
CA PRO A 665 10.76 11.87 36.47
C PRO A 665 9.31 12.33 36.46
N TYR A 666 8.39 11.37 36.55
CA TYR A 666 6.96 11.66 36.60
C TYR A 666 6.64 12.24 37.98
N LYS A 667 6.10 13.45 37.98
CA LYS A 667 5.47 14.07 39.14
C LYS A 667 4.05 14.35 38.75
N GLU A 668 3.11 13.70 39.44
CA GLU A 668 1.70 13.84 39.13
C GLU A 668 1.30 15.33 39.22
N PRO A 669 0.85 15.93 38.11
CA PRO A 669 0.44 17.32 38.12
C PRO A 669 -0.82 17.46 38.96
N THR A 670 -0.94 18.61 39.64
CA THR A 670 -2.14 18.95 40.41
C THR A 670 -3.30 19.07 39.43
N GLN A 671 -4.16 18.05 39.38
CA GLN A 671 -5.30 18.03 38.47
C GLN A 671 -6.27 19.19 38.75
N ASP A 672 -6.95 19.64 37.70
CA ASP A 672 -8.05 20.57 37.86
C ASP A 672 -9.14 19.94 38.73
N LYS A 673 -9.87 20.77 39.50
CA LYS A 673 -10.99 20.30 40.32
C LYS A 673 -12.09 19.61 39.50
N VAL A 674 -12.18 19.91 38.20
CA VAL A 674 -13.15 19.32 37.27
C VAL A 674 -12.44 19.04 35.95
N CYS A 675 -12.53 17.80 35.50
CA CYS A 675 -11.99 17.35 34.23
C CYS A 675 -13.13 17.19 33.23
N TRP A 676 -13.17 18.13 32.27
CA TRP A 676 -14.29 18.28 31.33
C TRP A 676 -14.50 17.04 30.45
N SER A 677 -13.44 16.31 30.09
CA SER A 677 -13.52 15.13 29.22
C SER A 677 -14.19 13.93 29.87
N LYS A 678 -14.28 13.87 31.21
CA LYS A 678 -14.93 12.77 31.93
C LYS A 678 -16.42 12.67 31.63
N GLU A 679 -17.09 13.81 31.41
CA GLU A 679 -18.50 13.84 31.05
C GLU A 679 -18.76 13.26 29.65
N LEU A 680 -17.72 13.21 28.81
CA LEU A 680 -17.74 12.63 27.47
C LEU A 680 -17.25 11.17 27.45
N GLY A 681 -16.95 10.58 28.61
CA GLY A 681 -16.46 9.21 28.74
C GLY A 681 -14.95 9.04 28.61
N PHE A 682 -14.17 10.13 28.59
CA PHE A 682 -12.71 10.10 28.43
C PHE A 682 -11.97 10.57 29.68
N PRO A 683 -10.81 9.98 30.01
CA PRO A 683 -10.00 10.44 31.14
C PRO A 683 -9.34 11.80 30.88
N CYS A 684 -8.67 12.31 31.91
CA CYS A 684 -7.94 13.59 31.85
C CYS A 684 -6.52 13.33 31.41
N CYS A 685 -5.97 14.17 30.54
CA CYS A 685 -4.56 14.07 30.23
C CYS A 685 -3.73 14.43 31.46
N LYS A 686 -2.64 13.70 31.62
CA LYS A 686 -1.59 13.99 32.59
C LYS A 686 -0.53 14.89 31.95
N GLY A 687 -0.29 14.79 30.65
CA GLY A 687 0.55 15.70 29.88
C GLY A 687 -0.22 16.83 29.20
N CYS A 688 0.56 17.68 28.53
CA CYS A 688 0.10 18.94 27.96
C CYS A 688 0.17 19.00 26.43
N LEU A 689 0.48 17.88 25.76
CA LEU A 689 0.52 17.81 24.32
C LEU A 689 -0.90 17.80 23.74
N VAL A 690 -1.25 18.88 23.03
CA VAL A 690 -2.51 18.96 22.29
C VAL A 690 -2.34 18.28 20.94
N ILE A 691 -3.04 17.16 20.74
CA ILE A 691 -3.07 16.40 19.48
C ILE A 691 -4.24 16.84 18.60
N ASP A 692 -5.37 17.20 19.21
CA ASP A 692 -6.55 17.68 18.50
C ASP A 692 -7.33 18.73 19.31
N LYS A 693 -8.23 19.46 18.66
CA LYS A 693 -9.09 20.45 19.32
C LYS A 693 -10.45 20.54 18.64
N ASP A 694 -11.51 20.45 19.45
CA ASP A 694 -12.89 20.56 19.01
C ASP A 694 -13.67 21.62 19.81
N GLU A 695 -14.99 21.57 19.73
CA GLU A 695 -15.90 22.46 20.46
C GLU A 695 -15.92 22.23 21.99
N PHE A 696 -15.49 21.05 22.45
CA PHE A 696 -15.49 20.68 23.87
C PHE A 696 -14.17 21.03 24.56
N GLY A 697 -13.05 20.93 23.85
CA GLY A 697 -11.75 21.26 24.42
C GLY A 697 -10.56 20.84 23.56
N SER A 698 -9.39 20.83 24.19
CA SER A 698 -8.14 20.37 23.58
C SER A 698 -7.86 18.94 24.03
N TRP A 699 -7.55 18.04 23.10
CA TRP A 699 -7.39 16.62 23.35
C TRP A 699 -5.93 16.18 23.25
N GLY A 700 -5.55 15.19 24.05
CA GLY A 700 -4.28 14.47 23.97
C GLY A 700 -4.50 12.96 23.87
N PHE A 701 -3.44 12.20 23.64
CA PHE A 701 -3.47 10.74 23.56
C PHE A 701 -2.33 10.18 24.40
N GLU A 702 -2.68 9.52 25.50
CA GLU A 702 -1.75 9.01 26.52
C GLU A 702 -2.23 7.63 26.98
N LEU A 703 -1.29 6.71 27.27
CA LEU A 703 -1.61 5.35 27.75
C LEU A 703 -2.65 4.63 26.88
N ASP A 704 -2.48 4.72 25.55
CA ASP A 704 -3.33 4.13 24.53
C ASP A 704 -4.81 4.57 24.55
N HIS A 705 -5.10 5.77 25.05
CA HIS A 705 -6.44 6.34 25.01
C HIS A 705 -6.45 7.86 24.81
N TRP A 706 -7.57 8.35 24.26
CA TRP A 706 -7.85 9.79 24.20
C TRP A 706 -8.16 10.36 25.57
N CYS A 707 -7.66 11.57 25.83
CA CYS A 707 -7.84 12.26 27.09
C CYS A 707 -8.05 13.77 26.87
N GLY A 708 -8.71 14.44 27.82
CA GLY A 708 -8.91 15.90 27.77
C GLY A 708 -7.77 16.65 28.42
N ILE A 709 -7.17 17.59 27.68
CA ILE A 709 -6.09 18.47 28.17
C ILE A 709 -6.63 19.39 29.26
N GLN A 710 -5.90 19.45 30.35
CA GLN A 710 -6.28 20.17 31.56
C GLN A 710 -5.79 21.62 31.52
N SER A 711 -6.43 22.49 32.30
CA SER A 711 -6.16 23.94 32.32
C SER A 711 -4.77 24.28 32.86
N TYR A 712 -4.16 23.40 33.68
CA TYR A 712 -2.78 23.58 34.13
C TYR A 712 -1.75 23.58 32.98
N CYS A 713 -2.13 23.09 31.80
CA CYS A 713 -1.32 23.11 30.58
C CYS A 713 -1.33 24.46 29.84
N LYS A 714 -2.11 25.44 30.29
CA LYS A 714 -2.22 26.78 29.67
C LYS A 714 -1.19 27.79 30.22
N LYS A 715 0.03 27.33 30.55
CA LYS A 715 1.10 28.22 31.03
C LYS A 715 2.02 28.68 29.93
#